data_AF-A0A7J4FJT8-F1
#
_entry.id   AF-A0A7J4FJT8-F1
#
_cell.length_a   1.000
_cell.length_b   1.000
_cell.length_c   1.000
_cell.angle_alpha   90.00
_cell.angle_beta   90.00
_cell.angle_gamma   90.00
#
_symmetry.space_group_name_H-M   'P 1'
#
loop_
_entity.id
_entity.type
_entity.pdbx_description
1 polymer ?
#
loop_
_entity_poly.entity_id
_entity_poly.type
_entity_poly.pdbx_seq_one_letter_code
_entity_poly.pdbx_strand_id
1 'polypeptide(L)'
;MYRKTIVYASLLLVIVLAGAIVGVNLFRVPGGSEEESPKESQQTSEEKIVEAGRSNKTAVLLTLENYDWSKGVPSWEVLNSTAENLTRIKIDFLKGAISAGLFDPGPNQPLNETTIKENLLMKQRLNATVYAARFMLVYRDGKFYTLGSETRDIDRYLRAVMADCIMAKKAGLVVHLDASFLSGSGFRSVDELRKALDDWQTIVRRLAGLSEEYKFEFFNPFRDLDHFLRVDCGLKMSEEEVIKLVNEYHSKYASTVRSIFKGKLVAQLRDAHPLFRESLFAYNLSSVDLVGILVGSKISLFEETRFRNDLLETAGIMRELCQRWNNSWYISEIWFYDNKPVTEEKLKKQSECLEALFNVIRQLDPSVYRGPVGVLIMNWNLREGEIFADIIGRPAESAIKEFFSSPIWRAISDKIFTAHPSAEDTWLPDEVWADMDVPSDVDREAYMASATIDEVSEWYRKQMAEWTVIDERFLADENRNFSLQYFLLKKDTQGIYIFIMKDPHIPGGKVVIGIASGLWELLKDCRPMMISERGPKEGGGTLFQAEPPFTRLPELGEGPVVFTVSPVELDAIERIEPLGRMNAPSGHVIPTEHGGFILKNPAVEYQLRAPADGIIFEIEYKHRFDDYQLRIAHSNTFVSILDHITGLSDAVQQGLQEGEKIGENAWRVKIFIKAGDEIGKVGGHPDLVVGFDWGVYDMDVNNSFINPERYNLKYIHGTHFIPYCEESLKAQYLARLPRTAEPKIGKFCYDQPGKLVGNWILEEIAEEDPDASWKAALAFAYDYLDPSRMLIGIGGYLIEEPATYVVHGSASNPSDVDPSYGKVVYYLAPYDTNPDAPKITLLVQMISEEKIKVEAFQGWIKNPKFTENTRYYTR
;
A
#
# COMPACT_ATOMS: atom_id res chain seq x y z
N MET A 1 24.86 5.00 2.91
CA MET A 1 24.34 5.45 1.60
C MET A 1 23.24 6.53 1.79
N TYR A 2 23.53 7.56 2.60
CA TYR A 2 22.55 8.47 3.23
C TYR A 2 22.00 9.60 2.33
N ARG A 3 22.08 9.45 1.00
CA ARG A 3 21.88 10.56 0.05
C ARG A 3 20.97 10.27 -1.15
N LYS A 4 20.40 9.06 -1.30
CA LYS A 4 19.54 8.70 -2.45
C LYS A 4 18.11 8.30 -2.08
N THR A 5 17.84 7.75 -0.90
CA THR A 5 16.48 7.31 -0.49
C THR A 5 15.58 8.47 -0.04
N ILE A 6 16.17 9.61 0.31
CA ILE A 6 15.42 10.86 0.53
C ILE A 6 14.72 11.30 -0.76
N VAL A 7 15.11 10.85 -1.96
CA VAL A 7 14.59 11.36 -3.24
C VAL A 7 13.12 10.99 -3.52
N TYR A 8 12.54 9.90 -2.99
CA TYR A 8 11.14 9.56 -3.31
C TYR A 8 10.11 10.21 -2.36
N ALA A 9 10.42 10.38 -1.08
CA ALA A 9 9.69 11.31 -0.21
C ALA A 9 10.04 12.78 -0.53
N SER A 10 11.19 13.02 -1.16
CA SER A 10 11.62 14.34 -1.65
C SER A 10 11.27 14.63 -3.11
N LEU A 11 10.48 13.79 -3.78
CA LEU A 11 9.85 14.20 -5.04
C LEU A 11 8.59 15.05 -4.78
N LEU A 12 8.14 15.11 -3.52
CA LEU A 12 7.31 16.16 -2.95
C LEU A 12 8.10 17.46 -2.63
N LEU A 13 9.44 17.41 -2.61
CA LEU A 13 10.33 18.49 -2.10
C LEU A 13 10.52 19.66 -3.08
N VAL A 14 10.04 19.55 -4.32
CA VAL A 14 10.17 20.66 -5.30
C VAL A 14 8.95 21.59 -5.27
N ILE A 15 7.82 21.20 -4.68
CA ILE A 15 6.55 21.93 -4.92
C ILE A 15 6.02 22.72 -3.70
N VAL A 16 6.48 22.43 -2.47
CA VAL A 16 6.25 23.38 -1.35
C VAL A 16 7.11 24.65 -1.54
N LEU A 17 8.29 24.50 -2.15
CA LEU A 17 9.08 25.64 -2.65
C LEU A 17 8.47 26.27 -3.91
N ALA A 18 7.74 25.55 -4.77
CA ALA A 18 6.95 26.18 -5.83
C ALA A 18 5.82 27.04 -5.25
N GLY A 19 5.12 26.61 -4.20
CA GLY A 19 4.12 27.44 -3.51
C GLY A 19 4.72 28.69 -2.83
N ALA A 20 5.93 28.59 -2.27
CA ALA A 20 6.61 29.71 -1.61
C ALA A 20 7.41 30.62 -2.56
N ILE A 21 7.94 30.11 -3.68
CA ILE A 21 8.68 30.88 -4.70
C ILE A 21 7.72 31.49 -5.73
N VAL A 22 6.55 30.89 -6.00
CA VAL A 22 5.52 31.49 -6.87
C VAL A 22 4.82 32.68 -6.19
N GLY A 23 4.78 32.72 -4.85
CA GLY A 23 4.42 33.94 -4.11
C GLY A 23 5.36 35.12 -4.33
N VAL A 24 6.58 34.88 -4.84
CA VAL A 24 7.57 35.91 -5.19
C VAL A 24 7.54 36.22 -6.69
N ASN A 25 7.15 35.28 -7.55
CA ASN A 25 7.20 35.43 -9.01
C ASN A 25 5.86 35.79 -9.71
N LEU A 26 4.78 36.04 -8.98
CA LEU A 26 3.58 36.72 -9.51
C LEU A 26 3.82 38.22 -9.80
N PHE A 27 5.03 38.73 -9.56
CA PHE A 27 5.40 40.15 -9.64
C PHE A 27 6.39 40.44 -10.76
N ARG A 28 5.96 40.39 -12.02
CA ARG A 28 6.59 41.17 -13.10
C ARG A 28 5.53 41.66 -14.08
N VAL A 29 5.19 42.94 -13.97
CA VAL A 29 4.59 43.71 -15.08
C VAL A 29 5.73 44.14 -16.01
N PRO A 30 5.59 44.09 -17.36
CA PRO A 30 6.62 44.58 -18.27
C PRO A 30 6.78 46.10 -18.14
N GLY A 31 8.04 46.54 -18.14
CA GLY A 31 8.43 47.90 -17.81
C GLY A 31 7.81 49.00 -18.68
N GLY A 32 7.40 50.07 -18.00
CA GLY A 32 7.40 51.42 -18.54
C GLY A 32 8.47 52.22 -17.78
N SER A 33 9.40 52.79 -18.53
CA SER A 33 10.45 53.70 -18.07
C SER A 33 9.88 54.88 -17.30
N GLU A 34 10.52 55.30 -16.21
CA GLU A 34 10.79 56.71 -15.95
C GLU A 34 11.78 56.95 -14.79
N GLU A 35 12.54 58.02 -14.96
CA GLU A 35 13.64 58.52 -14.14
C GLU A 35 13.19 59.24 -12.86
N GLU A 36 14.11 59.26 -11.89
CA GLU A 36 14.45 60.33 -10.93
C GLU A 36 13.48 60.81 -9.81
N SER A 37 13.82 60.33 -8.61
CA SER A 37 14.18 61.10 -7.39
C SER A 37 13.09 61.69 -6.46
N PRO A 38 13.36 61.78 -5.13
CA PRO A 38 12.34 61.97 -4.09
C PRO A 38 12.41 63.33 -3.38
N LYS A 39 11.28 63.84 -2.85
CA LYS A 39 11.28 64.74 -1.68
C LYS A 39 10.09 64.55 -0.75
N GLU A 40 10.45 64.62 0.53
CA GLU A 40 9.67 64.60 1.76
C GLU A 40 8.48 65.57 1.80
N SER A 41 7.44 65.23 2.56
CA SER A 41 6.96 66.15 3.60
C SER A 41 6.15 65.45 4.67
N GLN A 42 6.41 65.87 5.91
CA GLN A 42 5.76 65.52 7.16
C GLN A 42 4.28 65.89 7.14
N GLN A 43 3.46 65.14 7.89
CA GLN A 43 2.18 65.66 8.35
C GLN A 43 1.98 65.42 9.83
N THR A 44 1.94 66.55 10.54
CA THR A 44 1.54 66.77 11.92
C THR A 44 0.03 66.61 12.11
N SER A 45 -0.29 66.18 13.33
CA SER A 45 -1.56 66.22 14.06
C SER A 45 -2.54 67.35 13.73
N GLU A 46 -3.84 67.04 13.75
CA GLU A 46 -4.85 67.86 14.45
C GLU A 46 -6.16 67.08 14.66
N GLU A 47 -6.55 66.95 15.94
CA GLU A 47 -7.89 66.56 16.38
C GLU A 47 -8.89 67.68 16.09
N LYS A 48 -10.09 67.33 15.61
CA LYS A 48 -11.29 68.16 15.77
C LYS A 48 -12.48 67.31 16.20
N ILE A 49 -12.91 67.58 17.43
CA ILE A 49 -14.23 67.24 17.99
C ILE A 49 -15.26 68.19 17.36
N VAL A 50 -16.35 67.67 16.80
CA VAL A 50 -17.60 68.43 16.61
C VAL A 50 -18.81 67.54 16.93
N GLU A 51 -19.74 68.17 17.64
CA GLU A 51 -20.93 67.68 18.34
C GLU A 51 -22.01 66.96 17.52
N ALA A 52 -22.82 66.24 18.29
CA ALA A 52 -23.98 65.47 17.91
C ALA A 52 -25.12 66.28 17.26
N GLY A 53 -25.51 65.86 16.06
CA GLY A 53 -26.84 66.08 15.50
C GLY A 53 -27.61 64.76 15.46
N ARG A 54 -28.54 64.55 16.41
CA ARG A 54 -29.52 63.46 16.35
C ARG A 54 -30.49 63.69 15.19
N SER A 55 -30.21 63.06 14.07
CA SER A 55 -31.17 62.79 13.01
C SER A 55 -31.59 61.32 13.16
N ASN A 56 -32.85 61.07 13.50
CA ASN A 56 -33.52 59.77 13.40
C ASN A 56 -33.62 59.33 11.93
N LYS A 57 -32.48 58.94 11.35
CA LYS A 57 -32.46 57.92 10.30
C LYS A 57 -32.20 56.63 11.04
N THR A 58 -33.11 55.67 10.95
CA THR A 58 -32.83 54.28 11.25
C THR A 58 -31.60 53.92 10.42
N ALA A 59 -30.42 53.99 11.03
CA ALA A 59 -29.17 53.73 10.33
C ALA A 59 -29.25 52.26 9.93
N VAL A 60 -29.34 52.00 8.63
CA VAL A 60 -29.26 50.64 8.12
C VAL A 60 -27.95 50.07 8.65
N LEU A 61 -28.03 49.05 9.49
CA LEU A 61 -26.86 48.39 10.05
C LEU A 61 -25.96 47.96 8.88
N LEU A 62 -24.69 48.35 8.92
CA LEU A 62 -23.73 47.99 7.86
C LEU A 62 -23.31 46.54 8.07
N THR A 63 -23.50 45.73 7.04
CA THR A 63 -23.28 44.27 7.00
C THR A 63 -22.48 43.92 5.74
N LEU A 64 -21.97 42.71 5.59
CA LEU A 64 -21.21 42.32 4.40
C LEU A 64 -22.06 42.34 3.11
N GLU A 65 -23.38 42.14 3.23
CA GLU A 65 -24.31 42.16 2.09
C GLU A 65 -24.49 43.55 1.46
N ASN A 66 -24.26 44.62 2.22
CA ASN A 66 -24.35 46.00 1.75
C ASN A 66 -23.02 46.76 1.93
N TYR A 67 -21.91 46.04 2.18
CA TYR A 67 -20.59 46.62 2.32
C TYR A 67 -20.01 47.01 0.96
N ASP A 68 -19.39 48.18 0.89
CA ASP A 68 -18.66 48.64 -0.29
C ASP A 68 -17.23 48.09 -0.28
N TRP A 69 -17.03 46.94 -0.96
CA TRP A 69 -15.76 46.22 -1.04
C TRP A 69 -14.61 47.03 -1.68
N SER A 70 -14.91 48.14 -2.36
CA SER A 70 -13.89 49.06 -2.86
C SER A 70 -13.12 49.77 -1.74
N LYS A 71 -13.70 49.84 -0.53
CA LYS A 71 -13.07 50.41 0.67
C LYS A 71 -12.03 49.50 1.33
N GLY A 72 -11.81 48.30 0.79
CA GLY A 72 -10.90 47.31 1.36
C GLY A 72 -11.53 46.50 2.48
N VAL A 73 -10.71 45.96 3.39
CA VAL A 73 -11.15 44.97 4.40
C VAL A 73 -12.19 45.54 5.39
N PRO A 74 -13.37 44.91 5.55
CA PRO A 74 -14.43 45.32 6.49
C PRO A 74 -13.95 45.41 7.94
N SER A 75 -14.53 46.32 8.75
CA SER A 75 -14.23 46.43 10.18
C SER A 75 -14.85 45.29 10.99
N TRP A 76 -14.33 45.05 12.21
CA TRP A 76 -14.94 44.08 13.14
C TRP A 76 -16.41 44.38 13.44
N GLU A 77 -16.82 45.65 13.47
CA GLU A 77 -18.23 46.03 13.65
C GLU A 77 -19.13 45.52 12.53
N VAL A 78 -18.67 45.59 11.27
CA VAL A 78 -19.40 45.05 10.11
C VAL A 78 -19.48 43.53 10.17
N LEU A 79 -18.39 42.86 10.54
CA LEU A 79 -18.35 41.40 10.69
C LEU A 79 -19.31 40.94 11.79
N ASN A 80 -19.26 41.57 12.96
CA ASN A 80 -20.10 41.24 14.10
C ASN A 80 -21.58 41.49 13.81
N SER A 81 -21.89 42.59 13.12
CA SER A 81 -23.24 42.92 12.65
C SER A 81 -23.76 41.87 11.66
N THR A 82 -22.90 41.36 10.77
CA THR A 82 -23.28 40.34 9.78
C THR A 82 -23.45 38.97 10.42
N ALA A 83 -22.64 38.66 11.42
CA ALA A 83 -22.65 37.39 12.14
C ALA A 83 -23.78 37.29 13.17
N GLU A 84 -24.56 38.36 13.37
CA GLU A 84 -25.70 38.37 14.28
C GLU A 84 -26.66 37.22 13.93
N ASN A 85 -26.99 36.41 14.94
CA ASN A 85 -27.85 35.22 14.83
C ASN A 85 -27.26 34.03 14.04
N LEU A 86 -25.97 34.03 13.68
CA LEU A 86 -25.35 32.80 13.17
C LEU A 86 -25.42 31.70 14.22
N THR A 87 -25.71 30.49 13.76
CA THR A 87 -25.76 29.27 14.59
C THR A 87 -24.95 28.18 13.91
N ARG A 88 -24.51 27.19 14.70
CA ARG A 88 -23.82 26.01 14.16
C ARG A 88 -24.81 25.15 13.38
N ILE A 89 -24.42 24.75 12.19
CA ILE A 89 -25.17 23.86 11.31
C ILE A 89 -24.71 22.44 11.61
N LYS A 90 -25.65 21.51 11.77
CA LYS A 90 -25.34 20.09 11.90
C LYS A 90 -25.29 19.45 10.52
N ILE A 91 -24.26 18.64 10.28
CA ILE A 91 -24.11 17.83 9.08
C ILE A 91 -23.61 16.46 9.48
N ASP A 92 -24.09 15.43 8.79
CA ASP A 92 -23.73 14.04 9.07
C ASP A 92 -22.49 13.59 8.29
N PHE A 93 -22.25 14.21 7.13
CA PHE A 93 -21.08 13.95 6.30
C PHE A 93 -20.52 15.27 5.73
N LEU A 94 -19.21 15.47 5.87
CA LEU A 94 -18.53 16.67 5.38
C LEU A 94 -18.29 16.55 3.87
N LYS A 95 -18.88 17.46 3.08
CA LYS A 95 -18.68 17.52 1.62
C LYS A 95 -18.16 18.89 1.27
N GLY A 96 -16.90 19.03 0.91
CA GLY A 96 -16.33 20.36 0.69
C GLY A 96 -15.18 20.39 -0.30
N ALA A 97 -14.75 21.61 -0.60
CA ALA A 97 -13.54 21.88 -1.33
C ALA A 97 -12.83 23.09 -0.70
N ILE A 98 -11.52 23.14 -0.84
CA ILE A 98 -10.69 24.21 -0.31
C ILE A 98 -10.64 25.33 -1.35
N SER A 99 -11.11 26.51 -0.97
CA SER A 99 -11.16 27.67 -1.87
C SER A 99 -9.82 28.40 -1.95
N ALA A 100 -9.71 29.32 -2.90
CA ALA A 100 -8.62 30.28 -2.94
C ALA A 100 -8.61 31.26 -1.74
N GLY A 101 -9.70 31.30 -0.97
CA GLY A 101 -9.92 32.25 0.12
C GLY A 101 -10.09 33.67 -0.38
N LEU A 102 -10.16 34.63 0.56
CA LEU A 102 -10.13 36.05 0.25
C LEU A 102 -8.72 36.60 0.53
N PHE A 103 -7.99 36.89 -0.55
CA PHE A 103 -6.66 37.49 -0.43
C PHE A 103 -6.76 38.99 -0.11
N ASP A 104 -5.95 39.45 0.83
CA ASP A 104 -5.84 40.87 1.19
C ASP A 104 -4.63 41.51 0.46
N PRO A 105 -4.87 42.35 -0.55
CA PRO A 105 -3.80 42.97 -1.33
C PRO A 105 -3.06 44.12 -0.61
N GLY A 106 -3.43 44.45 0.63
CA GLY A 106 -2.77 45.47 1.44
C GLY A 106 -3.51 46.82 1.49
N PRO A 107 -2.99 47.79 2.28
CA PRO A 107 -3.69 49.04 2.59
C PRO A 107 -4.15 49.82 1.37
N ASN A 108 -5.42 50.22 1.39
CA ASN A 108 -6.10 51.03 0.36
C ASN A 108 -6.31 50.35 -1.00
N GLN A 109 -6.12 49.04 -1.10
CA GLN A 109 -6.49 48.28 -2.30
C GLN A 109 -7.89 47.65 -2.13
N PRO A 110 -8.72 47.66 -3.19
CA PRO A 110 -10.06 47.09 -3.15
C PRO A 110 -9.99 45.57 -2.94
N LEU A 111 -10.95 45.02 -2.19
CA LEU A 111 -11.15 43.58 -2.13
C LEU A 111 -12.00 43.14 -3.31
N ASN A 112 -11.65 42.01 -3.92
CA ASN A 112 -12.40 41.45 -5.02
C ASN A 112 -13.59 40.63 -4.49
N GLU A 113 -14.76 41.26 -4.35
CA GLU A 113 -16.01 40.57 -3.99
C GLU A 113 -16.32 39.39 -4.93
N THR A 114 -15.89 39.47 -6.20
CA THR A 114 -16.07 38.39 -7.18
C THR A 114 -15.38 37.09 -6.73
N THR A 115 -14.26 37.18 -6.01
CA THR A 115 -13.57 36.01 -5.45
C THR A 115 -14.44 35.28 -4.43
N ILE A 116 -15.15 36.00 -3.55
CA ILE A 116 -16.10 35.39 -2.61
C ILE A 116 -17.22 34.68 -3.38
N LYS A 117 -17.76 35.33 -4.42
CA LYS A 117 -18.80 34.73 -5.27
C LYS A 117 -18.31 33.44 -5.94
N GLU A 118 -17.10 33.45 -6.50
CA GLU A 118 -16.48 32.27 -7.12
C GLU A 118 -16.19 31.15 -6.12
N ASN A 119 -15.69 31.49 -4.93
CA ASN A 119 -15.47 30.55 -3.83
C ASN A 119 -16.78 29.85 -3.46
N LEU A 120 -17.87 30.59 -3.32
CA LEU A 120 -19.18 30.05 -2.92
C LEU A 120 -19.88 29.23 -4.00
N LEU A 121 -19.42 29.27 -5.27
CA LEU A 121 -19.98 28.43 -6.33
C LEU A 121 -19.86 26.94 -6.01
N MET A 122 -18.91 26.51 -5.18
CA MET A 122 -18.77 25.10 -4.77
C MET A 122 -20.07 24.54 -4.18
N LYS A 123 -20.86 25.36 -3.49
CA LYS A 123 -22.15 24.94 -2.93
C LYS A 123 -23.09 24.41 -4.01
N GLN A 124 -23.27 25.18 -5.08
CA GLN A 124 -24.20 24.84 -6.16
C GLN A 124 -23.58 23.87 -7.17
N ARG A 125 -22.29 24.02 -7.44
CA ARG A 125 -21.59 23.27 -8.48
C ARG A 125 -21.20 21.87 -8.04
N LEU A 126 -20.76 21.70 -6.79
CA LEU A 126 -20.39 20.40 -6.23
C LEU A 126 -21.46 19.80 -5.32
N ASN A 127 -22.51 20.54 -4.94
CA ASN A 127 -23.38 20.17 -3.83
C ASN A 127 -22.62 20.10 -2.48
N ALA A 128 -21.64 21.01 -2.30
CA ALA A 128 -20.84 21.09 -1.08
C ALA A 128 -21.69 21.59 0.12
N THR A 129 -21.40 21.04 1.29
CA THR A 129 -21.97 21.43 2.60
C THR A 129 -20.95 22.12 3.50
N VAL A 130 -19.65 21.96 3.23
CA VAL A 130 -18.54 22.50 4.02
C VAL A 130 -17.69 23.46 3.20
N TYR A 131 -17.35 24.58 3.81
CA TYR A 131 -16.38 25.55 3.35
C TYR A 131 -15.12 25.48 4.23
N ALA A 132 -14.03 24.98 3.66
CA ALA A 132 -12.75 24.90 4.35
C ALA A 132 -11.91 26.16 4.07
N ALA A 133 -11.76 26.99 5.10
CA ALA A 133 -11.01 28.23 5.05
C ALA A 133 -9.63 28.05 5.66
N ARG A 134 -8.62 28.65 5.04
CA ARG A 134 -7.23 28.58 5.51
C ARG A 134 -6.76 29.93 6.03
N PHE A 135 -6.17 29.90 7.23
CA PHE A 135 -5.43 31.00 7.81
C PHE A 135 -3.97 30.58 7.96
N MET A 136 -3.09 31.21 7.18
CA MET A 136 -1.66 30.86 7.16
C MET A 136 -0.79 32.09 7.34
N LEU A 137 0.22 31.98 8.20
CA LEU A 137 1.25 33.01 8.39
C LEU A 137 2.63 32.49 8.00
N VAL A 138 3.61 33.39 7.91
CA VAL A 138 5.03 33.04 7.76
C VAL A 138 5.77 33.42 9.03
N TYR A 139 6.52 32.49 9.59
CA TYR A 139 7.39 32.74 10.72
C TYR A 139 8.82 33.03 10.23
N ARG A 140 9.36 34.19 10.62
CA ARG A 140 10.74 34.60 10.34
C ARG A 140 11.21 35.58 11.41
N ASP A 141 12.50 35.51 11.78
CA ASP A 141 13.13 36.43 12.73
C ASP A 141 12.36 36.58 14.06
N GLY A 142 11.86 35.47 14.59
CA GLY A 142 11.14 35.44 15.87
C GLY A 142 9.71 35.97 15.83
N LYS A 143 9.13 36.22 14.65
CA LYS A 143 7.83 36.90 14.49
C LYS A 143 7.01 36.30 13.34
N PHE A 144 5.69 36.43 13.45
CA PHE A 144 4.73 36.08 12.40
C PHE A 144 4.43 37.26 11.46
N TYR A 145 4.29 36.96 10.17
CA TYR A 145 3.99 37.87 9.07
C TYR A 145 2.86 37.30 8.21
N THR A 146 2.13 38.16 7.52
CA THR A 146 1.09 37.76 6.56
C THR A 146 1.70 37.23 5.27
N LEU A 147 1.01 36.33 4.57
CA LEU A 147 1.48 35.76 3.31
C LEU A 147 1.65 36.83 2.22
N GLY A 148 2.74 36.75 1.45
CA GLY A 148 2.96 37.60 0.28
C GLY A 148 3.21 39.09 0.58
N SER A 149 3.41 39.48 1.84
CA SER A 149 3.72 40.86 2.21
C SER A 149 4.86 40.94 3.23
N GLU A 150 5.50 42.11 3.32
CA GLU A 150 6.39 42.44 4.44
C GLU A 150 5.64 42.95 5.69
N THR A 151 4.32 43.04 5.60
CA THR A 151 3.48 43.63 6.65
C THR A 151 3.21 42.63 7.78
N ARG A 152 3.04 43.17 8.98
CA ARG A 152 2.67 42.41 10.19
C ARG A 152 1.20 42.61 10.57
N ASP A 153 0.38 43.09 9.64
CA ASP A 153 -1.01 43.45 9.90
C ASP A 153 -1.91 42.20 9.93
N ILE A 154 -1.68 41.37 10.94
CA ILE A 154 -2.39 40.12 11.18
C ILE A 154 -3.87 40.40 11.44
N ASP A 155 -4.22 41.54 12.07
CA ASP A 155 -5.61 41.92 12.33
C ASP A 155 -6.40 42.10 11.03
N ARG A 156 -5.82 42.84 10.09
CA ARG A 156 -6.43 43.06 8.78
C ARG A 156 -6.58 41.76 7.99
N TYR A 157 -5.55 40.91 7.94
CA TYR A 157 -5.67 39.61 7.27
C TYR A 157 -6.73 38.73 7.94
N LEU A 158 -6.81 38.73 9.28
CA LEU A 158 -7.88 38.04 10.02
C LEU A 158 -9.26 38.56 9.61
N ARG A 159 -9.48 39.87 9.51
CA ARG A 159 -10.76 40.43 9.07
C ARG A 159 -11.15 39.98 7.66
N ALA A 160 -10.18 39.85 6.75
CA ALA A 160 -10.44 39.32 5.40
C ALA A 160 -10.86 37.84 5.43
N VAL A 161 -10.13 36.99 6.16
CA VAL A 161 -10.47 35.56 6.30
C VAL A 161 -11.82 35.37 7.01
N MET A 162 -12.10 36.16 8.05
CA MET A 162 -13.38 36.11 8.77
C MET A 162 -14.54 36.58 7.89
N ALA A 163 -14.34 37.61 7.05
CA ALA A 163 -15.36 38.04 6.09
C ALA A 163 -15.75 36.90 5.13
N ASP A 164 -14.76 36.18 4.59
CA ASP A 164 -14.98 35.03 3.71
C ASP A 164 -15.74 33.90 4.43
N CYS A 165 -15.32 33.56 5.65
CA CYS A 165 -15.99 32.55 6.47
C CYS A 165 -17.43 32.91 6.83
N ILE A 166 -17.70 34.17 7.21
CA ILE A 166 -19.04 34.65 7.54
C ILE A 166 -19.94 34.61 6.31
N MET A 167 -19.42 34.98 5.13
CA MET A 167 -20.17 34.85 3.88
C MET A 167 -20.49 33.40 3.54
N ALA A 168 -19.59 32.45 3.79
CA ALA A 168 -19.87 31.03 3.66
C ALA A 168 -20.97 30.55 4.62
N LYS A 169 -20.93 30.98 5.90
CA LYS A 169 -22.00 30.71 6.87
C LYS A 169 -23.36 31.26 6.41
N LYS A 170 -23.38 32.50 5.94
CA LYS A 170 -24.58 33.15 5.38
C LYS A 170 -25.11 32.42 4.15
N ALA A 171 -24.22 31.87 3.33
CA ALA A 171 -24.57 31.01 2.22
C ALA A 171 -25.06 29.61 2.67
N GLY A 172 -25.10 29.31 3.97
CA GLY A 172 -25.57 28.03 4.52
C GLY A 172 -24.56 26.90 4.40
N LEU A 173 -23.27 27.21 4.31
CA LEU A 173 -22.19 26.24 4.42
C LEU A 173 -21.71 26.17 5.88
N VAL A 174 -21.31 24.98 6.30
CA VAL A 174 -20.53 24.76 7.52
C VAL A 174 -19.11 25.29 7.30
N VAL A 175 -18.53 25.95 8.30
CA VAL A 175 -17.15 26.45 8.23
C VAL A 175 -16.19 25.53 8.97
N HIS A 176 -15.14 25.15 8.26
CA HIS A 176 -13.96 24.49 8.78
C HIS A 176 -12.77 25.44 8.69
N LEU A 177 -12.28 25.94 9.82
CA LEU A 177 -11.15 26.87 9.85
C LEU A 177 -9.85 26.13 10.16
N ASP A 178 -8.94 26.12 9.19
CA ASP A 178 -7.61 25.53 9.30
C ASP A 178 -6.54 26.59 9.49
N ALA A 179 -5.79 26.48 10.59
CA ALA A 179 -4.71 27.40 10.91
C ALA A 179 -3.35 26.70 10.77
N SER A 180 -2.36 27.35 10.18
CA SER A 180 -0.97 26.90 10.22
C SER A 180 0.00 28.04 9.96
N PHE A 181 1.30 27.75 9.94
CA PHE A 181 2.30 28.68 9.46
C PHE A 181 3.41 27.98 8.70
N LEU A 182 4.12 28.74 7.86
CA LEU A 182 5.31 28.30 7.13
C LEU A 182 6.57 28.81 7.81
N SER A 183 7.67 28.05 7.69
CA SER A 183 9.00 28.57 8.05
C SER A 183 9.54 29.42 6.89
N GLY A 184 9.91 30.67 7.16
CA GLY A 184 10.44 31.56 6.12
C GLY A 184 11.86 31.21 5.67
N SER A 185 12.69 30.71 6.59
CA SER A 185 14.09 30.37 6.36
C SER A 185 14.52 29.07 7.06
N GLY A 186 13.56 28.25 7.51
CA GLY A 186 13.82 27.13 8.41
C GLY A 186 14.17 27.55 9.84
N PHE A 187 14.10 26.61 10.78
CA PHE A 187 14.53 26.80 12.16
C PHE A 187 15.99 26.39 12.33
N ARG A 188 16.72 27.03 13.25
CA ARG A 188 18.14 26.72 13.52
C ARG A 188 18.32 25.75 14.69
N SER A 189 17.34 25.67 15.58
CA SER A 189 17.32 24.74 16.71
C SER A 189 15.91 24.38 17.12
N VAL A 190 15.79 23.29 17.87
CA VAL A 190 14.53 22.82 18.46
C VAL A 190 13.96 23.84 19.45
N ASP A 191 14.81 24.59 20.16
CA ASP A 191 14.38 25.66 21.06
C ASP A 191 13.72 26.83 20.31
N GLU A 192 14.26 27.21 19.15
CA GLU A 192 13.67 28.24 18.29
C GLU A 192 12.31 27.79 17.75
N LEU A 193 12.22 26.53 17.31
CA LEU A 193 10.97 25.90 16.88
C LEU A 193 9.94 25.88 18.02
N ARG A 194 10.33 25.43 19.20
CA ARG A 194 9.46 25.43 20.40
C ARG A 194 8.96 26.82 20.73
N LYS A 195 9.82 27.83 20.67
CA LYS A 195 9.43 29.22 20.87
C LYS A 195 8.36 29.65 19.85
N ALA A 196 8.52 29.31 18.58
CA ALA A 196 7.51 29.63 17.56
C ALA A 196 6.19 28.91 17.78
N LEU A 197 6.22 27.63 18.17
CA LEU A 197 5.03 26.84 18.49
C LEU A 197 4.32 27.37 19.76
N ASP A 198 5.07 27.84 20.76
CA ASP A 198 4.50 28.48 21.95
C ASP A 198 3.92 29.86 21.61
N ASP A 199 4.61 30.68 20.80
CA ASP A 199 4.08 31.97 20.32
C ASP A 199 2.79 31.78 19.48
N TRP A 200 2.74 30.72 18.66
CA TRP A 200 1.57 30.33 17.85
C TRP A 200 0.33 30.05 18.71
N GLN A 201 0.50 29.56 19.94
CA GLN A 201 -0.60 29.32 20.88
C GLN A 201 -1.45 30.59 21.13
N THR A 202 -0.82 31.77 21.06
CA THR A 202 -1.53 33.06 21.19
C THR A 202 -2.47 33.31 20.00
N ILE A 203 -2.02 32.96 18.80
CA ILE A 203 -2.82 33.06 17.57
C ILE A 203 -3.94 32.02 17.60
N VAL A 204 -3.65 30.78 17.99
CA VAL A 204 -4.65 29.72 18.20
C VAL A 204 -5.76 30.18 19.16
N ARG A 205 -5.41 30.80 20.28
CA ARG A 205 -6.39 31.35 21.23
C ARG A 205 -7.30 32.40 20.58
N ARG A 206 -6.73 33.30 19.78
CA ARG A 206 -7.48 34.34 19.08
C ARG A 206 -8.44 33.74 18.04
N LEU A 207 -7.97 32.78 17.24
CA LEU A 207 -8.78 32.09 16.24
C LEU A 207 -9.89 31.24 16.88
N ALA A 208 -9.63 30.60 18.01
CA ALA A 208 -10.66 29.88 18.77
C ALA A 208 -11.76 30.81 19.28
N GLY A 209 -11.39 32.02 19.74
CA GLY A 209 -12.34 33.07 20.12
C GLY A 209 -13.24 33.50 18.97
N LEU A 210 -12.65 33.82 17.81
CA LEU A 210 -13.39 34.19 16.61
C LEU A 210 -14.28 33.05 16.10
N SER A 211 -13.79 31.81 16.14
CA SER A 211 -14.55 30.62 15.75
C SER A 211 -15.75 30.39 16.67
N GLU A 212 -15.63 30.68 17.97
CA GLU A 212 -16.76 30.63 18.89
C GLU A 212 -17.72 31.80 18.68
N GLU A 213 -17.21 33.01 18.46
CA GLU A 213 -18.02 34.21 18.21
C GLU A 213 -18.91 34.02 16.97
N TYR A 214 -18.32 33.57 15.86
CA TYR A 214 -19.01 33.38 14.58
C TYR A 214 -19.63 31.99 14.39
N LYS A 215 -19.62 31.17 15.45
CA LYS A 215 -20.26 29.85 15.48
C LYS A 215 -19.81 28.93 14.35
N PHE A 216 -18.50 28.90 14.10
CA PHE A 216 -17.90 27.90 13.21
C PHE A 216 -18.03 26.51 13.84
N GLU A 217 -18.14 25.51 12.96
CA GLU A 217 -18.37 24.13 13.35
C GLU A 217 -17.07 23.42 13.66
N PHE A 218 -16.03 23.65 12.86
CA PHE A 218 -14.75 22.97 12.99
C PHE A 218 -13.59 23.96 13.09
N PHE A 219 -12.64 23.64 13.96
CA PHE A 219 -11.39 24.39 14.09
C PHE A 219 -10.21 23.44 14.21
N ASN A 220 -9.21 23.64 13.35
CA ASN A 220 -7.93 22.96 13.38
C ASN A 220 -6.84 23.97 13.78
N PRO A 221 -6.23 23.84 14.97
CA PRO A 221 -5.30 24.83 15.50
C PRO A 221 -3.93 24.79 14.82
N PHE A 222 -3.57 23.66 14.22
CA PHE A 222 -2.33 23.50 13.47
C PHE A 222 -2.51 22.41 12.41
N ARG A 223 -2.71 22.81 11.16
CA ARG A 223 -2.77 21.89 10.02
C ARG A 223 -1.38 21.31 9.72
N ASP A 224 -1.32 19.99 9.59
CA ASP A 224 -0.14 19.22 9.17
C ASP A 224 1.07 19.34 10.12
N LEU A 225 0.84 19.38 11.43
CA LEU A 225 1.93 19.54 12.41
C LEU A 225 2.98 18.43 12.29
N ASP A 226 2.56 17.20 12.02
CA ASP A 226 3.43 16.05 11.85
C ASP A 226 4.41 16.23 10.68
N HIS A 227 3.87 16.59 9.51
CA HIS A 227 4.68 16.87 8.32
C HIS A 227 5.52 18.14 8.47
N PHE A 228 4.97 19.16 9.12
CA PHE A 228 5.71 20.39 9.40
C PHE A 228 6.95 20.12 10.23
N LEU A 229 6.84 19.29 11.27
CA LEU A 229 7.97 18.90 12.10
C LEU A 229 8.97 18.03 11.33
N ARG A 230 8.51 17.12 10.48
CA ARG A 230 9.42 16.26 9.70
C ARG A 230 10.15 16.98 8.57
N VAL A 231 9.48 17.94 7.93
CA VAL A 231 9.90 18.50 6.64
C VAL A 231 9.96 20.02 6.69
N ASP A 232 8.83 20.70 6.88
CA ASP A 232 8.71 22.14 6.58
C ASP A 232 9.43 23.05 7.59
N CYS A 233 9.74 22.55 8.79
CA CYS A 233 10.49 23.29 9.79
C CYS A 233 12.01 23.37 9.46
N GLY A 234 12.50 22.53 8.55
CA GLY A 234 13.91 22.52 8.11
C GLY A 234 14.89 21.92 9.11
N LEU A 235 14.43 21.40 10.25
CA LEU A 235 15.26 20.66 11.21
C LEU A 235 15.27 19.17 10.88
N LYS A 236 16.43 18.52 11.08
CA LYS A 236 16.53 17.06 11.03
C LYS A 236 16.33 16.49 12.43
N MET A 237 15.13 15.99 12.71
CA MET A 237 14.75 15.38 13.99
C MET A 237 14.59 13.86 13.86
N SER A 238 14.74 13.13 14.97
CA SER A 238 14.37 11.71 15.02
C SER A 238 12.85 11.55 15.11
N GLU A 239 12.30 10.41 14.71
CA GLU A 239 10.85 10.16 14.85
C GLU A 239 10.40 10.22 16.32
N GLU A 240 11.22 9.80 17.28
CA GLU A 240 10.90 9.93 18.71
C GLU A 240 10.69 11.40 19.11
N GLU A 241 11.53 12.30 18.61
CA GLU A 241 11.42 13.73 18.88
C GLU A 241 10.22 14.37 18.19
N VAL A 242 9.90 13.94 16.95
CA VAL A 242 8.67 14.33 16.24
C VAL A 242 7.44 13.89 17.02
N ILE A 243 7.37 12.62 17.46
CA ILE A 243 6.26 12.08 18.25
C ILE A 243 6.07 12.88 19.54
N LYS A 244 7.16 13.19 20.24
CA LYS A 244 7.12 14.00 21.46
C LYS A 244 6.54 15.39 21.20
N LEU A 245 6.98 16.07 20.15
CA LEU A 245 6.50 17.41 19.80
C LEU A 245 5.05 17.40 19.33
N VAL A 246 4.63 16.44 18.49
CA VAL A 246 3.23 16.28 18.07
C VAL A 246 2.33 16.12 19.30
N ASN A 247 2.66 15.18 20.19
CA ASN A 247 1.86 14.89 21.37
C ASN A 247 1.79 16.07 22.35
N GLU A 248 2.90 16.79 22.53
CA GLU A 248 2.95 17.97 23.38
C GLU A 248 2.07 19.10 22.83
N TYR A 249 2.25 19.45 21.56
CA TYR A 249 1.62 20.64 20.99
C TYR A 249 0.16 20.41 20.60
N HIS A 250 -0.23 19.21 20.15
CA HIS A 250 -1.65 18.87 20.04
C HIS A 250 -2.37 19.05 21.38
N SER A 251 -1.80 18.54 22.47
CA SER A 251 -2.40 18.66 23.81
C SER A 251 -2.47 20.12 24.29
N LYS A 252 -1.38 20.89 24.12
CA LYS A 252 -1.33 22.33 24.48
C LYS A 252 -2.37 23.15 23.72
N TYR A 253 -2.45 22.95 22.40
CA TYR A 253 -3.42 23.67 21.57
C TYR A 253 -4.84 23.23 21.87
N ALA A 254 -5.10 21.93 22.01
CA ALA A 254 -6.42 21.43 22.37
C ALA A 254 -6.92 22.01 23.69
N SER A 255 -6.08 22.02 24.74
CA SER A 255 -6.44 22.65 26.03
C SER A 255 -6.78 24.13 25.87
N THR A 256 -6.04 24.86 25.05
CA THR A 256 -6.30 26.28 24.77
C THR A 256 -7.63 26.47 24.06
N VAL A 257 -7.87 25.70 23.00
CA VAL A 257 -9.09 25.78 22.21
C VAL A 257 -10.32 25.42 23.05
N ARG A 258 -10.27 24.31 23.80
CA ARG A 258 -11.41 23.83 24.61
C ARG A 258 -11.85 24.78 25.72
N SER A 259 -10.96 25.67 26.17
CA SER A 259 -11.33 26.70 27.13
C SER A 259 -12.27 27.78 26.56
N ILE A 260 -12.41 27.85 25.23
CA ILE A 260 -13.13 28.93 24.53
C ILE A 260 -14.15 28.36 23.53
N PHE A 261 -13.73 27.45 22.66
CA PHE A 261 -14.49 26.98 21.51
C PHE A 261 -15.26 25.68 21.80
N LYS A 262 -16.56 25.71 21.52
CA LYS A 262 -17.50 24.59 21.76
C LYS A 262 -17.82 23.77 20.51
N GLY A 263 -17.25 24.11 19.36
CA GLY A 263 -17.37 23.31 18.15
C GLY A 263 -16.43 22.11 18.17
N LYS A 264 -16.29 21.47 17.00
CA LYS A 264 -15.46 20.29 16.78
C LYS A 264 -14.00 20.66 16.60
N LEU A 265 -13.13 20.09 17.41
CA LEU A 265 -11.68 20.27 17.32
C LEU A 265 -11.09 19.19 16.43
N VAL A 266 -10.19 19.59 15.55
CA VAL A 266 -9.58 18.72 14.55
C VAL A 266 -8.07 18.67 14.72
N ALA A 267 -7.48 17.51 14.47
CA ALA A 267 -6.06 17.39 14.15
C ALA A 267 -5.92 16.81 12.74
N GLN A 268 -5.10 17.41 11.89
CA GLN A 268 -4.81 16.91 10.55
C GLN A 268 -3.42 16.28 10.51
N LEU A 269 -3.36 15.03 10.05
CA LEU A 269 -2.14 14.23 9.89
C LEU A 269 -1.83 14.12 8.39
N ARG A 270 -0.81 14.84 7.93
CA ARG A 270 -0.45 14.85 6.50
C ARG A 270 0.36 13.62 6.10
N ASP A 271 1.16 13.08 7.01
CA ASP A 271 1.94 11.87 6.78
C ASP A 271 1.19 10.62 7.26
N ALA A 272 -0.14 10.61 7.17
CA ALA A 272 -0.97 9.44 7.41
C ALA A 272 -0.75 8.40 6.30
N HIS A 273 0.34 7.65 6.42
CA HIS A 273 0.79 6.67 5.44
C HIS A 273 1.39 5.44 6.15
N PRO A 274 1.26 4.22 5.58
CA PRO A 274 1.82 2.98 6.12
C PRO A 274 3.27 3.05 6.60
N LEU A 275 4.10 3.83 5.92
CA LEU A 275 5.51 4.04 6.24
C LEU A 275 5.73 4.67 7.63
N PHE A 276 4.77 5.45 8.14
CA PHE A 276 4.82 6.12 9.45
C PHE A 276 3.93 5.44 10.49
N ARG A 277 3.55 4.17 10.28
CA ARG A 277 2.65 3.39 11.16
C ARG A 277 3.02 3.52 12.65
N GLU A 278 4.28 3.34 13.00
CA GLU A 278 4.73 3.41 14.41
C GLU A 278 4.50 4.80 15.01
N SER A 279 4.85 5.85 14.27
CA SER A 279 4.63 7.23 14.71
C SER A 279 3.14 7.55 14.85
N LEU A 280 2.31 7.11 13.91
CA LEU A 280 0.86 7.28 13.95
C LEU A 280 0.24 6.61 15.19
N PHE A 281 0.65 5.37 15.51
CA PHE A 281 0.17 4.68 16.70
C PHE A 281 0.70 5.25 18.01
N ALA A 282 1.80 6.01 17.98
CA ALA A 282 2.33 6.72 19.13
C ALA A 282 1.65 8.08 19.38
N TYR A 283 0.82 8.57 18.46
CA TYR A 283 0.13 9.84 18.62
C TYR A 283 -1.02 9.78 19.63
N ASN A 284 -1.06 10.78 20.51
CA ASN A 284 -2.13 11.02 21.46
C ASN A 284 -3.17 11.96 20.84
N LEU A 285 -4.31 11.38 20.45
CA LEU A 285 -5.43 12.10 19.84
C LEU A 285 -6.68 12.11 20.73
N SER A 286 -6.52 11.86 22.04
CA SER A 286 -7.61 11.88 23.02
C SER A 286 -8.35 13.21 23.13
N SER A 287 -7.71 14.31 22.72
CA SER A 287 -8.20 15.67 22.95
C SER A 287 -8.98 16.26 21.76
N VAL A 288 -9.01 15.57 20.62
CA VAL A 288 -9.66 16.02 19.38
C VAL A 288 -10.93 15.23 19.10
N ASP A 289 -11.88 15.84 18.39
CA ASP A 289 -13.11 15.17 17.96
C ASP A 289 -12.94 14.43 16.64
N LEU A 290 -12.14 14.98 15.73
CA LEU A 290 -11.93 14.47 14.39
C LEU A 290 -10.45 14.46 14.00
N VAL A 291 -10.07 13.42 13.26
CA VAL A 291 -8.74 13.27 12.67
C VAL A 291 -8.85 13.42 11.15
N GLY A 292 -8.20 14.44 10.60
CA GLY A 292 -8.10 14.65 9.16
C GLY A 292 -6.87 13.95 8.59
N ILE A 293 -7.00 13.32 7.41
CA ILE A 293 -5.86 12.82 6.65
C ILE A 293 -5.75 13.47 5.28
N LEU A 294 -4.52 13.58 4.77
CA LEU A 294 -4.27 13.95 3.38
C LEU A 294 -4.15 12.70 2.52
N VAL A 295 -4.84 12.70 1.38
CA VAL A 295 -4.73 11.66 0.35
C VAL A 295 -4.50 12.33 -1.00
N GLY A 296 -3.68 11.74 -1.86
CA GLY A 296 -3.43 12.31 -3.17
C GLY A 296 -2.14 11.80 -3.77
N SER A 297 -1.90 12.20 -5.01
CA SER A 297 -0.67 11.88 -5.72
C SER A 297 -0.48 12.85 -6.89
N LYS A 298 0.75 12.88 -7.39
CA LYS A 298 1.00 13.44 -8.71
C LYS A 298 0.34 12.53 -9.76
N ILE A 299 -0.59 13.05 -10.55
CA ILE A 299 -1.44 12.21 -11.42
C ILE A 299 -0.65 11.44 -12.48
N SER A 300 0.49 11.96 -12.95
CA SER A 300 1.40 11.25 -13.88
C SER A 300 2.14 10.07 -13.26
N LEU A 301 2.08 9.90 -11.94
CA LEU A 301 2.67 8.78 -11.20
C LEU A 301 1.59 7.92 -10.54
N PHE A 302 0.32 8.12 -10.90
CA PHE A 302 -0.80 7.45 -10.27
C PHE A 302 -0.96 6.02 -10.78
N GLU A 303 -0.70 5.06 -9.89
CA GLU A 303 -0.98 3.65 -10.07
C GLU A 303 -2.17 3.25 -9.17
N GLU A 304 -3.29 2.86 -9.79
CA GLU A 304 -4.57 2.69 -9.12
C GLU A 304 -4.55 1.59 -8.05
N THR A 305 -4.03 0.41 -8.39
CA THR A 305 -3.97 -0.73 -7.46
C THR A 305 -3.16 -0.40 -6.21
N ARG A 306 -1.99 0.23 -6.40
CA ARG A 306 -1.14 0.65 -5.28
C ARG A 306 -1.84 1.71 -4.43
N PHE A 307 -2.42 2.74 -5.05
CA PHE A 307 -3.14 3.78 -4.35
C PHE A 307 -4.31 3.22 -3.52
N ARG A 308 -5.08 2.29 -4.09
CA ARG A 308 -6.17 1.60 -3.40
C ARG A 308 -5.68 0.85 -2.17
N ASN A 309 -4.61 0.07 -2.32
CA ASN A 309 -4.05 -0.71 -1.22
C ASN A 309 -3.52 0.19 -0.10
N ASP A 310 -2.74 1.22 -0.44
CA ASP A 310 -2.20 2.19 0.52
C ASP A 310 -3.33 2.92 1.27
N LEU A 311 -4.42 3.28 0.59
CA LEU A 311 -5.57 3.95 1.21
C LEU A 311 -6.39 3.03 2.12
N LEU A 312 -6.63 1.78 1.72
CA LEU A 312 -7.33 0.79 2.55
C LEU A 312 -6.54 0.47 3.82
N GLU A 313 -5.22 0.35 3.71
CA GLU A 313 -4.36 0.14 4.86
C GLU A 313 -4.33 1.37 5.77
N THR A 314 -4.24 2.58 5.19
CA THR A 314 -4.34 3.84 5.94
C THR A 314 -5.68 3.91 6.68
N ALA A 315 -6.79 3.50 6.04
CA ALA A 315 -8.09 3.41 6.69
C ALA A 315 -8.09 2.41 7.86
N GLY A 316 -7.38 1.28 7.75
CA GLY A 316 -7.16 0.34 8.83
C GLY A 316 -6.40 0.93 10.02
N ILE A 317 -5.31 1.67 9.76
CA ILE A 317 -4.56 2.39 10.78
C ILE A 317 -5.46 3.44 11.46
N MET A 318 -6.21 4.20 10.68
CA MET A 318 -7.14 5.22 11.19
C MET A 318 -8.26 4.59 12.01
N ARG A 319 -8.82 3.45 11.60
CA ARG A 319 -9.81 2.70 12.40
C ARG A 319 -9.28 2.42 13.80
N GLU A 320 -8.11 1.81 13.90
CA GLU A 320 -7.52 1.43 15.19
C GLU A 320 -7.16 2.64 16.06
N LEU A 321 -6.54 3.65 15.44
CA LEU A 321 -6.17 4.89 16.13
C LEU A 321 -7.42 5.62 16.65
N CYS A 322 -8.47 5.70 15.83
CA CYS A 322 -9.71 6.37 16.19
C CYS A 322 -10.54 5.58 17.19
N GLN A 323 -10.51 4.25 17.12
CA GLN A 323 -11.11 3.38 18.13
C GLN A 323 -10.43 3.56 19.48
N ARG A 324 -9.09 3.61 19.52
CA ARG A 324 -8.31 3.81 20.75
C ARG A 324 -8.68 5.12 21.46
N TRP A 325 -8.82 6.19 20.70
CA TRP A 325 -9.06 7.53 21.25
C TRP A 325 -10.54 7.96 21.22
N ASN A 326 -11.44 7.07 20.78
CA ASN A 326 -12.87 7.31 20.62
C ASN A 326 -13.21 8.57 19.82
N ASN A 327 -12.54 8.76 18.69
CA ASN A 327 -12.81 9.82 17.74
C ASN A 327 -13.23 9.21 16.38
N SER A 328 -13.45 10.07 15.39
CA SER A 328 -13.72 9.68 14.00
C SER A 328 -12.71 10.34 13.07
N TRP A 329 -12.52 9.78 11.89
CA TRP A 329 -11.62 10.37 10.89
C TRP A 329 -12.34 10.74 9.60
N TYR A 330 -11.71 11.59 8.81
CA TYR A 330 -12.20 12.03 7.51
C TYR A 330 -11.01 12.39 6.61
N ILE A 331 -11.25 12.50 5.30
CA ILE A 331 -10.22 12.95 4.37
C ILE A 331 -10.30 14.48 4.31
N SER A 332 -9.37 15.13 4.99
CA SER A 332 -9.33 16.59 5.13
C SER A 332 -8.70 17.29 3.94
N GLU A 333 -8.00 16.55 3.09
CA GLU A 333 -7.37 17.11 1.89
C GLU A 333 -7.17 16.02 0.83
N ILE A 334 -7.85 16.15 -0.32
CA ILE A 334 -7.58 15.33 -1.51
C ILE A 334 -6.79 16.13 -2.52
N TRP A 335 -5.54 15.77 -2.77
CA TRP A 335 -4.66 16.55 -3.64
C TRP A 335 -4.13 15.74 -4.83
N PHE A 336 -4.87 15.77 -5.94
CA PHE A 336 -4.42 15.22 -7.23
C PHE A 336 -3.96 16.34 -8.14
N TYR A 337 -2.65 16.42 -8.34
CA TYR A 337 -2.00 17.54 -9.03
C TYR A 337 -1.02 17.07 -10.12
N ASP A 338 -0.63 17.98 -11.01
CA ASP A 338 0.55 17.81 -11.85
C ASP A 338 1.21 19.14 -12.19
N ASN A 339 2.41 19.06 -12.75
CA ASN A 339 3.11 20.19 -13.34
C ASN A 339 2.36 20.68 -14.59
N LYS A 340 2.34 22.00 -14.81
CA LYS A 340 1.91 22.59 -16.07
C LYS A 340 2.88 22.24 -17.23
N PRO A 341 2.43 22.30 -18.50
CA PRO A 341 1.10 22.71 -18.98
C PRO A 341 0.01 21.69 -18.67
N VAL A 342 -1.23 22.20 -18.61
CA VAL A 342 -2.45 21.37 -18.48
C VAL A 342 -2.78 20.81 -19.86
N THR A 343 -2.94 19.49 -19.97
CA THR A 343 -3.34 18.78 -21.19
C THR A 343 -4.67 18.07 -20.97
N GLU A 344 -5.39 17.72 -22.05
CA GLU A 344 -6.64 16.94 -21.96
C GLU A 344 -6.43 15.59 -21.26
N GLU A 345 -5.31 14.92 -21.54
CA GLU A 345 -4.91 13.68 -20.87
C GLU A 345 -4.79 13.86 -19.36
N LYS A 346 -4.11 14.93 -18.91
CA LYS A 346 -3.96 15.26 -17.50
C LYS A 346 -5.29 15.59 -16.82
N LEU A 347 -6.19 16.29 -17.53
CA LEU A 347 -7.55 16.58 -17.03
C LEU A 347 -8.37 15.30 -16.87
N LYS A 348 -8.27 14.37 -17.83
CA LYS A 348 -8.92 13.07 -17.76
C LYS A 348 -8.35 12.24 -16.61
N LYS A 349 -7.03 12.14 -16.50
CA LYS A 349 -6.35 11.39 -15.44
C LYS A 349 -6.69 11.90 -14.04
N GLN A 350 -6.81 13.22 -13.85
CA GLN A 350 -7.27 13.79 -12.58
C GLN A 350 -8.68 13.29 -12.19
N SER A 351 -9.56 13.12 -13.17
CA SER A 351 -10.91 12.59 -12.95
C SER A 351 -10.88 11.10 -12.59
N GLU A 352 -10.09 10.31 -13.31
CA GLU A 352 -9.87 8.87 -13.04
C GLU A 352 -9.32 8.65 -11.62
N CYS A 353 -8.34 9.46 -11.18
CA CYS A 353 -7.80 9.37 -9.82
C CYS A 353 -8.87 9.63 -8.74
N LEU A 354 -9.76 10.61 -8.96
CA LEU A 354 -10.84 10.93 -8.04
C LEU A 354 -11.91 9.83 -8.01
N GLU A 355 -12.24 9.25 -9.17
CA GLU A 355 -13.16 8.11 -9.25
C GLU A 355 -12.63 6.89 -8.50
N ALA A 356 -11.35 6.56 -8.70
CA ALA A 356 -10.67 5.50 -7.96
C ALA A 356 -10.75 5.74 -6.44
N LEU A 357 -10.47 6.95 -5.98
CA LEU A 357 -10.61 7.34 -4.58
C LEU A 357 -12.05 7.17 -4.08
N PHE A 358 -13.05 7.67 -4.79
CA PHE A 358 -14.45 7.60 -4.37
C PHE A 358 -14.96 6.17 -4.32
N ASN A 359 -14.47 5.29 -5.20
CA ASN A 359 -14.79 3.87 -5.15
C ASN A 359 -14.27 3.21 -3.87
N VAL A 360 -13.05 3.53 -3.43
CA VAL A 360 -12.53 3.05 -2.14
C VAL A 360 -13.35 3.61 -0.99
N ILE A 361 -13.65 4.90 -1.01
CA ILE A 361 -14.45 5.52 0.06
C ILE A 361 -15.77 4.79 0.21
N ARG A 362 -16.53 4.55 -0.87
CA ARG A 362 -17.83 3.84 -0.81
C ARG A 362 -17.77 2.44 -0.18
N GLN A 363 -16.61 1.81 -0.12
CA GLN A 363 -16.42 0.49 0.50
C GLN A 363 -16.16 0.56 2.02
N LEU A 364 -15.80 1.73 2.55
CA LEU A 364 -15.43 1.92 3.95
C LEU A 364 -16.66 2.26 4.81
N ASP A 365 -17.31 1.25 5.38
CA ASP A 365 -18.41 1.48 6.33
C ASP A 365 -17.91 2.29 7.55
N PRO A 366 -18.39 3.53 7.77
CA PRO A 366 -17.97 4.34 8.91
C PRO A 366 -18.31 3.72 10.27
N SER A 367 -19.26 2.79 10.34
CA SER A 367 -19.61 2.06 11.56
C SER A 367 -18.47 1.12 12.00
N VAL A 368 -17.76 0.55 11.03
CA VAL A 368 -16.62 -0.35 11.21
C VAL A 368 -15.32 0.44 11.30
N TYR A 369 -15.09 1.35 10.36
CA TYR A 369 -13.82 2.05 10.20
C TYR A 369 -13.72 3.35 11.01
N ARG A 370 -14.78 3.77 11.72
CA ARG A 370 -14.87 5.08 12.41
C ARG A 370 -14.72 6.29 11.47
N GLY A 371 -14.90 6.08 10.16
CA GLY A 371 -14.72 7.06 9.09
C GLY A 371 -14.55 6.38 7.73
N PRO A 372 -14.31 7.15 6.65
CA PRO A 372 -14.26 8.60 6.64
C PRO A 372 -15.65 9.22 6.83
N VAL A 373 -15.81 10.16 7.75
CA VAL A 373 -17.07 10.92 7.95
C VAL A 373 -17.16 12.18 7.08
N GLY A 374 -16.27 12.29 6.09
CA GLY A 374 -16.10 13.52 5.34
C GLY A 374 -15.00 13.49 4.30
N VAL A 375 -15.13 14.37 3.32
CA VAL A 375 -14.21 14.53 2.20
C VAL A 375 -14.09 16.01 1.82
N LEU A 376 -12.87 16.53 1.81
CA LEU A 376 -12.53 17.89 1.36
C LEU A 376 -11.55 17.86 0.18
N ILE A 377 -11.92 18.46 -0.94
CA ILE A 377 -11.14 18.45 -2.19
C ILE A 377 -10.13 19.61 -2.23
N MET A 378 -8.89 19.31 -2.63
CA MET A 378 -7.84 20.29 -2.94
C MET A 378 -7.53 20.31 -4.45
N ASN A 379 -7.76 21.38 -5.20
CA ASN A 379 -8.28 22.69 -4.79
C ASN A 379 -9.49 23.13 -5.64
N TRP A 380 -10.35 24.03 -5.14
CA TRP A 380 -11.53 24.48 -5.88
C TRP A 380 -11.17 25.39 -7.06
N ASN A 381 -10.62 26.58 -6.76
CA ASN A 381 -10.37 27.66 -7.72
C ASN A 381 -9.01 28.35 -7.50
N LEU A 382 -8.10 27.77 -6.71
CA LEU A 382 -6.77 28.33 -6.49
C LEU A 382 -5.87 28.01 -7.69
N ARG A 383 -5.55 29.05 -8.46
CA ARG A 383 -4.69 28.94 -9.64
C ARG A 383 -3.25 29.17 -9.27
N GLU A 384 -2.47 28.09 -9.29
CA GLU A 384 -1.05 28.11 -8.98
C GLU A 384 -0.20 28.37 -10.23
N GLY A 385 1.05 28.81 -10.08
CA GLY A 385 1.91 29.17 -11.20
C GLY A 385 2.43 27.95 -11.97
N GLU A 386 3.04 27.02 -11.26
CA GLU A 386 3.80 25.89 -11.83
C GLU A 386 3.03 24.57 -11.87
N ILE A 387 2.07 24.39 -10.95
CA ILE A 387 1.23 23.19 -10.88
C ILE A 387 -0.22 23.52 -11.22
N PHE A 388 -0.99 22.49 -11.53
CA PHE A 388 -2.43 22.57 -11.56
C PHE A 388 -3.02 21.52 -10.62
N ALA A 389 -4.05 21.93 -9.88
CA ALA A 389 -4.84 21.08 -9.00
C ALA A 389 -6.29 21.59 -8.85
N ASP A 390 -6.60 22.78 -9.37
CA ASP A 390 -7.94 23.35 -9.35
C ASP A 390 -8.92 22.48 -10.14
N ILE A 391 -10.19 22.44 -9.73
CA ILE A 391 -11.23 21.61 -10.35
C ILE A 391 -12.36 22.44 -10.99
N ILE A 392 -12.45 23.74 -10.70
CA ILE A 392 -13.52 24.58 -11.22
C ILE A 392 -13.49 24.63 -12.75
N GLY A 393 -14.61 24.24 -13.37
CA GLY A 393 -14.74 24.18 -14.83
C GLY A 393 -13.95 23.05 -15.50
N ARG A 394 -13.52 22.04 -14.74
CA ARG A 394 -12.76 20.88 -15.24
C ARG A 394 -13.57 19.59 -15.23
N PRO A 395 -13.18 18.55 -15.99
CA PRO A 395 -13.91 17.28 -16.02
C PRO A 395 -14.14 16.65 -14.64
N ALA A 396 -13.13 16.74 -13.77
CA ALA A 396 -13.17 16.25 -12.38
C ALA A 396 -14.34 16.82 -11.54
N GLU A 397 -14.83 18.02 -11.87
CA GLU A 397 -15.97 18.63 -11.17
C GLU A 397 -17.22 17.76 -11.21
N SER A 398 -17.45 17.07 -12.34
CA SER A 398 -18.64 16.24 -12.53
C SER A 398 -18.61 14.99 -11.64
N ALA A 399 -17.46 14.30 -11.59
CA ALA A 399 -17.26 13.13 -10.73
C ALA A 399 -17.46 13.47 -9.24
N ILE A 400 -16.96 14.62 -8.80
CA ILE A 400 -17.12 15.11 -7.42
C ILE A 400 -18.59 15.43 -7.13
N LYS A 401 -19.26 16.15 -8.04
CA LYS A 401 -20.67 16.51 -7.88
C LYS A 401 -21.56 15.26 -7.79
N GLU A 402 -21.29 14.26 -8.62
CA GLU A 402 -21.99 12.99 -8.59
C GLU A 402 -21.80 12.30 -7.24
N PHE A 403 -20.55 12.15 -6.78
CA PHE A 403 -20.24 11.58 -5.47
C PHE A 403 -20.94 12.32 -4.33
N PHE A 404 -20.86 13.66 -4.30
CA PHE A 404 -21.50 14.48 -3.26
C PHE A 404 -23.03 14.43 -3.31
N SER A 405 -23.63 14.14 -4.46
CA SER A 405 -25.08 14.05 -4.64
C SER A 405 -25.64 12.63 -4.43
N SER A 406 -24.78 11.61 -4.52
CA SER A 406 -25.15 10.22 -4.27
C SER A 406 -25.31 9.93 -2.76
N PRO A 407 -26.14 8.95 -2.37
CA PRO A 407 -26.03 8.32 -1.06
C PRO A 407 -24.60 7.79 -0.90
N ILE A 408 -23.83 8.43 -0.04
CA ILE A 408 -22.41 8.09 0.16
C ILE A 408 -22.30 6.66 0.70
N TRP A 409 -23.23 6.32 1.59
CA TRP A 409 -23.45 5.00 2.15
C TRP A 409 -24.87 4.58 1.79
N ARG A 410 -25.06 3.34 1.32
CA ARG A 410 -26.40 2.82 1.04
C ARG A 410 -27.22 2.86 2.33
N ALA A 411 -28.45 3.38 2.27
CA ALA A 411 -29.41 3.17 3.34
C ALA A 411 -29.59 1.65 3.47
N ILE A 412 -29.67 1.14 4.71
CA ILE A 412 -30.04 -0.25 4.98
C ILE A 412 -31.33 -0.49 4.19
N SER A 413 -31.26 -1.22 3.06
CA SER A 413 -32.47 -1.60 2.34
C SER A 413 -33.33 -2.38 3.33
N ASP A 414 -34.65 -2.20 3.30
CA ASP A 414 -35.57 -3.01 4.10
C ASP A 414 -35.21 -4.47 3.83
N LYS A 415 -34.47 -5.08 4.78
CA LYS A 415 -33.81 -6.36 4.53
C LYS A 415 -34.88 -7.33 4.08
N ILE A 416 -34.83 -7.73 2.81
CA ILE A 416 -35.80 -8.65 2.20
C ILE A 416 -35.73 -10.03 2.89
N PHE A 417 -34.69 -10.26 3.69
CA PHE A 417 -34.38 -11.49 4.38
C PHE A 417 -33.78 -11.18 5.76
N THR A 418 -33.95 -12.09 6.70
CA THR A 418 -33.27 -12.04 8.00
C THR A 418 -32.04 -12.95 7.96
N ALA A 419 -30.93 -12.52 8.56
CA ALA A 419 -29.79 -13.39 8.79
C ALA A 419 -30.16 -14.53 9.75
N HIS A 420 -29.44 -15.65 9.66
CA HIS A 420 -29.62 -16.78 10.58
C HIS A 420 -29.50 -16.31 12.05
N PRO A 421 -30.28 -16.83 13.02
CA PRO A 421 -30.29 -16.29 14.40
C PRO A 421 -28.94 -16.31 15.13
N SER A 422 -28.01 -17.16 14.69
CA SER A 422 -26.64 -17.27 15.22
C SER A 422 -25.59 -16.54 14.36
N ALA A 423 -26.02 -15.73 13.40
CA ALA A 423 -25.17 -15.03 12.44
C ALA A 423 -24.59 -13.74 13.04
N GLU A 424 -23.28 -13.55 12.87
CA GLU A 424 -22.53 -12.33 13.15
C GLU A 424 -22.04 -11.76 11.81
N ASP A 425 -22.07 -10.44 11.62
CA ASP A 425 -21.61 -9.81 10.38
C ASP A 425 -20.16 -10.19 10.09
N THR A 426 -19.87 -10.53 8.83
CA THR A 426 -18.51 -10.74 8.34
C THR A 426 -18.35 -10.09 6.97
N TRP A 427 -17.13 -10.07 6.47
CA TRP A 427 -16.82 -9.51 5.17
C TRP A 427 -16.33 -10.59 4.21
N LEU A 428 -16.68 -10.43 2.93
CA LEU A 428 -16.18 -11.26 1.84
C LEU A 428 -15.60 -10.37 0.73
N PRO A 429 -14.41 -10.69 0.20
CA PRO A 429 -13.81 -9.96 -0.92
C PRO A 429 -14.70 -9.89 -2.15
N ASP A 430 -14.58 -8.80 -2.92
CA ASP A 430 -15.30 -8.63 -4.19
C ASP A 430 -14.95 -9.73 -5.19
N GLU A 431 -13.73 -10.25 -5.14
CA GLU A 431 -13.26 -11.37 -5.96
C GLU A 431 -14.06 -12.65 -5.69
N VAL A 432 -14.39 -12.92 -4.42
CA VAL A 432 -15.20 -14.09 -4.03
C VAL A 432 -16.60 -13.97 -4.62
N TRP A 433 -17.22 -12.79 -4.54
CA TRP A 433 -18.51 -12.51 -5.17
C TRP A 433 -18.46 -12.63 -6.70
N ALA A 434 -17.39 -12.10 -7.32
CA ALA A 434 -17.19 -12.14 -8.76
C ALA A 434 -16.97 -13.58 -9.28
N ASP A 435 -16.29 -14.44 -8.53
CA ASP A 435 -16.10 -15.86 -8.88
C ASP A 435 -17.43 -16.66 -8.85
N MET A 436 -18.47 -16.11 -8.23
CA MET A 436 -19.84 -16.63 -8.23
C MET A 436 -20.75 -15.91 -9.23
N ASP A 437 -20.18 -15.10 -10.12
CA ASP A 437 -20.88 -14.25 -11.08
C ASP A 437 -21.90 -13.31 -10.38
N VAL A 438 -21.64 -12.89 -9.14
CA VAL A 438 -22.46 -11.91 -8.41
C VAL A 438 -21.99 -10.49 -8.78
N PRO A 439 -22.83 -9.66 -9.41
CA PRO A 439 -22.45 -8.30 -9.79
C PRO A 439 -22.08 -7.42 -8.60
N SER A 440 -21.19 -6.45 -8.80
CA SER A 440 -20.78 -5.53 -7.73
C SER A 440 -21.86 -4.50 -7.37
N ASP A 441 -22.86 -4.30 -8.23
CA ASP A 441 -23.94 -3.32 -8.07
C ASP A 441 -25.16 -3.86 -7.31
N VAL A 442 -25.26 -5.17 -7.06
CA VAL A 442 -26.31 -5.76 -6.21
C VAL A 442 -25.99 -5.64 -4.71
N ASP A 443 -27.00 -5.74 -3.85
CA ASP A 443 -26.80 -5.73 -2.39
C ASP A 443 -26.19 -7.06 -1.97
N ARG A 444 -25.04 -7.03 -1.28
CA ARG A 444 -24.27 -8.20 -0.87
C ARG A 444 -23.96 -8.12 0.63
N GLU A 445 -24.29 -9.17 1.36
CA GLU A 445 -24.07 -9.29 2.80
C GLU A 445 -23.43 -10.63 3.10
N ALA A 446 -22.51 -10.66 4.07
CA ALA A 446 -21.87 -11.88 4.52
C ALA A 446 -21.97 -12.01 6.03
N TYR A 447 -22.11 -13.24 6.50
CA TYR A 447 -22.20 -13.57 7.91
C TYR A 447 -21.37 -14.78 8.28
N MET A 448 -20.95 -14.87 9.53
CA MET A 448 -20.46 -16.10 10.14
C MET A 448 -21.50 -16.63 11.12
N ALA A 449 -21.85 -17.91 11.02
CA ALA A 449 -22.83 -18.53 11.90
C ALA A 449 -22.23 -19.71 12.66
N SER A 450 -22.50 -19.76 13.97
CA SER A 450 -22.18 -20.92 14.82
C SER A 450 -23.23 -22.03 14.66
N ALA A 451 -23.31 -22.60 13.47
CA ALA A 451 -24.24 -23.66 13.08
C ALA A 451 -23.64 -24.51 11.94
N THR A 452 -24.20 -25.68 11.70
CA THR A 452 -23.82 -26.54 10.56
C THR A 452 -24.44 -26.04 9.25
N ILE A 453 -23.88 -26.47 8.11
CA ILE A 453 -24.47 -26.15 6.79
C ILE A 453 -25.92 -26.60 6.73
N ASP A 454 -26.23 -27.80 7.23
CA ASP A 454 -27.58 -28.37 7.19
C ASP A 454 -28.59 -27.55 8.02
N GLU A 455 -28.21 -27.14 9.23
CA GLU A 455 -29.06 -26.30 10.09
C GLU A 455 -29.40 -24.96 9.43
N VAL A 456 -28.39 -24.29 8.89
CA VAL A 456 -28.57 -23.00 8.20
C VAL A 456 -29.38 -23.18 6.92
N SER A 457 -29.13 -24.25 6.17
CA SER A 457 -29.83 -24.57 4.93
C SER A 457 -31.32 -24.84 5.16
N GLU A 458 -31.65 -25.67 6.16
CA GLU A 458 -33.04 -25.92 6.55
C GLU A 458 -33.75 -24.66 7.03
N TRP A 459 -33.03 -23.79 7.74
CA TRP A 459 -33.59 -22.53 8.20
C TRP A 459 -33.97 -21.64 7.02
N TYR A 460 -33.07 -21.44 6.04
CA TYR A 460 -33.38 -20.65 4.85
C TYR A 460 -34.48 -21.29 4.01
N ARG A 461 -34.53 -22.62 3.84
CA ARG A 461 -35.67 -23.28 3.16
C ARG A 461 -37.02 -22.93 3.79
N LYS A 462 -37.08 -22.87 5.13
CA LYS A 462 -38.30 -22.51 5.87
C LYS A 462 -38.65 -21.03 5.71
N GLN A 463 -37.66 -20.14 5.84
CA GLN A 463 -37.89 -18.69 5.66
C GLN A 463 -38.27 -18.32 4.22
N MET A 464 -37.75 -19.08 3.25
CA MET A 464 -37.93 -18.83 1.82
C MET A 464 -39.03 -19.69 1.19
N ALA A 465 -39.97 -20.23 1.98
CA ALA A 465 -41.01 -21.14 1.49
C ALA A 465 -41.93 -20.54 0.41
N GLU A 466 -42.06 -19.21 0.36
CA GLU A 466 -42.83 -18.49 -0.67
C GLU A 466 -42.01 -18.09 -1.90
N TRP A 467 -40.70 -18.36 -1.91
CA TRP A 467 -39.83 -18.07 -3.05
C TRP A 467 -39.71 -19.29 -3.96
N THR A 468 -39.63 -19.05 -5.26
CA THR A 468 -39.39 -20.12 -6.22
C THR A 468 -37.90 -20.40 -6.28
N VAL A 469 -37.48 -21.62 -5.92
CA VAL A 469 -36.09 -22.06 -6.09
C VAL A 469 -35.85 -22.32 -7.57
N ILE A 470 -34.92 -21.58 -8.16
CA ILE A 470 -34.53 -21.69 -9.58
C ILE A 470 -33.38 -22.68 -9.74
N ASP A 471 -32.39 -22.61 -8.85
CA ASP A 471 -31.29 -23.57 -8.81
C ASP A 471 -30.82 -23.78 -7.37
N GLU A 472 -30.39 -25.00 -7.08
CA GLU A 472 -29.93 -25.43 -5.76
C GLU A 472 -28.97 -26.61 -5.92
N ARG A 473 -27.76 -26.52 -5.38
CA ARG A 473 -26.88 -27.69 -5.26
C ARG A 473 -26.05 -27.64 -3.98
N PHE A 474 -25.60 -28.83 -3.63
CA PHE A 474 -24.61 -29.08 -2.60
C PHE A 474 -23.31 -29.54 -3.27
N LEU A 475 -22.19 -28.97 -2.85
CA LEU A 475 -20.84 -29.26 -3.30
C LEU A 475 -20.00 -29.58 -2.08
N ALA A 476 -19.22 -30.66 -2.12
CA ALA A 476 -18.30 -31.01 -1.04
C ALA A 476 -17.01 -31.58 -1.61
N ASP A 477 -15.89 -31.22 -0.97
CA ASP A 477 -14.58 -31.80 -1.22
C ASP A 477 -14.04 -32.30 0.13
N GLU A 478 -14.12 -33.63 0.31
CA GLU A 478 -13.68 -34.30 1.53
C GLU A 478 -12.16 -34.14 1.77
N ASN A 479 -11.35 -34.00 0.71
CA ASN A 479 -9.89 -33.85 0.83
C ASN A 479 -9.48 -32.46 1.29
N ARG A 480 -10.29 -31.44 0.95
CA ARG A 480 -10.08 -30.05 1.38
C ARG A 480 -10.91 -29.65 2.60
N ASN A 481 -11.64 -30.60 3.20
CA ASN A 481 -12.60 -30.32 4.29
C ASN A 481 -13.55 -29.15 3.96
N PHE A 482 -13.96 -29.06 2.70
CA PHE A 482 -14.75 -27.98 2.15
C PHE A 482 -16.17 -28.47 1.85
N SER A 483 -17.17 -27.65 2.13
CA SER A 483 -18.56 -27.91 1.77
C SER A 483 -19.31 -26.62 1.49
N LEU A 484 -20.19 -26.62 0.49
CA LEU A 484 -20.94 -25.46 0.04
C LEU A 484 -22.36 -25.87 -0.34
N GLN A 485 -23.35 -25.29 0.33
CA GLN A 485 -24.74 -25.30 -0.13
C GLN A 485 -25.04 -23.96 -0.80
N TYR A 486 -25.74 -23.95 -1.93
CA TYR A 486 -26.25 -22.71 -2.51
C TYR A 486 -27.73 -22.78 -2.88
N PHE A 487 -28.36 -21.61 -2.98
CA PHE A 487 -29.72 -21.37 -3.41
C PHE A 487 -29.78 -20.15 -4.33
N LEU A 488 -30.37 -20.29 -5.51
CA LEU A 488 -30.78 -19.18 -6.37
C LEU A 488 -32.31 -19.15 -6.41
N LEU A 489 -32.90 -18.08 -5.89
CA LEU A 489 -34.34 -17.95 -5.69
C LEU A 489 -34.92 -16.75 -6.43
N LYS A 490 -36.17 -16.85 -6.83
CA LYS A 490 -36.94 -15.77 -7.49
C LYS A 490 -38.31 -15.58 -6.86
N LYS A 491 -38.71 -14.32 -6.69
CA LYS A 491 -40.09 -13.90 -6.38
C LYS A 491 -40.40 -12.63 -7.16
N ASP A 492 -41.41 -12.68 -8.02
CA ASP A 492 -41.76 -11.59 -8.94
C ASP A 492 -40.56 -11.09 -9.77
N THR A 493 -40.16 -9.82 -9.56
CA THR A 493 -39.02 -9.17 -10.24
C THR A 493 -37.73 -9.20 -9.41
N GLN A 494 -37.75 -9.80 -8.22
CA GLN A 494 -36.61 -9.89 -7.31
C GLN A 494 -35.93 -11.26 -7.39
N GLY A 495 -34.61 -11.26 -7.23
CA GLY A 495 -33.77 -12.44 -7.10
C GLY A 495 -33.01 -12.44 -5.78
N ILE A 496 -32.71 -13.63 -5.28
CA ILE A 496 -31.83 -13.82 -4.12
C ILE A 496 -30.87 -14.97 -4.42
N TYR A 497 -29.59 -14.72 -4.16
CA TYR A 497 -28.53 -15.71 -4.20
C TYR A 497 -28.00 -15.92 -2.78
N ILE A 498 -28.10 -17.14 -2.25
CA ILE A 498 -27.62 -17.51 -0.91
C ILE A 498 -26.59 -18.62 -1.08
N PHE A 499 -25.47 -18.52 -0.39
CA PHE A 499 -24.56 -19.64 -0.22
C PHE A 499 -24.13 -19.81 1.23
N ILE A 500 -23.87 -21.06 1.62
CA ILE A 500 -23.48 -21.46 2.97
C ILE A 500 -22.26 -22.36 2.83
N MET A 501 -21.13 -21.89 3.34
CA MET A 501 -19.82 -22.46 3.10
C MET A 501 -19.16 -22.87 4.41
N LYS A 502 -18.58 -24.06 4.41
CA LYS A 502 -17.64 -24.54 5.42
C LYS A 502 -16.32 -24.78 4.72
N ASP A 503 -15.27 -24.15 5.24
CA ASP A 503 -13.92 -24.17 4.71
C ASP A 503 -12.94 -24.34 5.88
N PRO A 504 -11.82 -25.06 5.73
CA PRO A 504 -10.85 -25.31 6.80
C PRO A 504 -10.21 -24.03 7.38
N HIS A 505 -10.22 -22.91 6.66
CA HIS A 505 -9.70 -21.62 7.13
C HIS A 505 -10.74 -20.84 7.97
N ILE A 506 -11.98 -21.34 8.11
CA ILE A 506 -13.00 -20.72 8.97
C ILE A 506 -12.81 -21.22 10.43
N PRO A 507 -12.48 -20.33 11.39
CA PRO A 507 -12.19 -20.75 12.76
C PRO A 507 -13.43 -21.33 13.49
N GLY A 508 -13.21 -22.37 14.29
CA GLY A 508 -14.17 -22.80 15.32
C GLY A 508 -15.39 -23.60 14.84
N GLY A 509 -15.32 -24.27 13.67
CA GLY A 509 -16.41 -25.11 13.18
C GLY A 509 -17.67 -24.34 12.75
N LYS A 510 -17.54 -23.03 12.56
CA LYS A 510 -18.58 -22.12 12.04
C LYS A 510 -18.73 -22.27 10.52
N VAL A 511 -19.81 -21.71 9.98
CA VAL A 511 -20.03 -21.57 8.52
C VAL A 511 -20.10 -20.11 8.13
N VAL A 512 -19.71 -19.80 6.89
CA VAL A 512 -19.93 -18.49 6.25
C VAL A 512 -21.24 -18.54 5.46
N ILE A 513 -22.04 -17.50 5.56
CA ILE A 513 -23.28 -17.32 4.80
C ILE A 513 -23.11 -16.07 3.96
N GLY A 514 -23.16 -16.18 2.64
CA GLY A 514 -23.24 -15.02 1.76
C GLY A 514 -24.63 -14.89 1.16
N ILE A 515 -25.14 -13.67 1.11
CA ILE A 515 -26.46 -13.33 0.58
C ILE A 515 -26.30 -12.16 -0.39
N ALA A 516 -26.70 -12.36 -1.65
CA ALA A 516 -26.86 -11.28 -2.61
C ALA A 516 -28.34 -11.13 -2.99
N SER A 517 -28.82 -9.89 -3.06
CA SER A 517 -30.23 -9.60 -3.36
C SER A 517 -30.38 -8.38 -4.26
N GLY A 518 -31.42 -8.40 -5.10
CA GLY A 518 -31.70 -7.32 -6.03
C GLY A 518 -32.63 -7.75 -7.16
N LEU A 519 -32.61 -6.99 -8.26
CA LEU A 519 -33.42 -7.32 -9.44
C LEU A 519 -33.02 -8.69 -10.01
N TRP A 520 -34.01 -9.51 -10.33
CA TRP A 520 -33.81 -10.85 -10.89
C TRP A 520 -32.89 -10.84 -12.11
N GLU A 521 -33.01 -9.82 -12.97
CA GLU A 521 -32.18 -9.72 -14.18
C GLU A 521 -30.68 -9.58 -13.91
N LEU A 522 -30.28 -9.13 -12.71
CA LEU A 522 -28.87 -9.04 -12.31
C LEU A 522 -28.35 -10.34 -11.68
N LEU A 523 -29.24 -11.15 -11.09
CA LEU A 523 -28.87 -12.34 -10.31
C LEU A 523 -29.12 -13.67 -11.03
N LYS A 524 -29.87 -13.67 -12.14
CA LYS A 524 -30.26 -14.89 -12.88
C LYS A 524 -29.08 -15.71 -13.38
N ASP A 525 -27.92 -15.08 -13.55
CA ASP A 525 -26.71 -15.69 -14.09
C ASP A 525 -25.70 -16.09 -13.00
N CYS A 526 -25.98 -15.83 -11.72
CA CYS A 526 -25.12 -16.22 -10.61
C CYS A 526 -24.98 -17.74 -10.49
N ARG A 527 -23.79 -18.20 -10.11
CA ARG A 527 -23.41 -19.62 -10.08
C ARG A 527 -22.77 -20.01 -8.76
N PRO A 528 -22.83 -21.29 -8.34
CA PRO A 528 -22.03 -21.74 -7.22
C PRO A 528 -20.54 -21.61 -7.51
N MET A 529 -19.74 -21.37 -6.48
CA MET A 529 -18.29 -21.40 -6.56
C MET A 529 -17.83 -22.73 -7.18
N MET A 530 -17.16 -22.68 -8.33
CA MET A 530 -16.71 -23.86 -9.07
C MET A 530 -15.55 -24.52 -8.34
N ILE A 531 -15.69 -25.81 -7.98
CA ILE A 531 -14.58 -26.62 -7.47
C ILE A 531 -13.64 -26.92 -8.66
N SER A 532 -12.53 -26.17 -8.66
CA SER A 532 -11.29 -26.23 -9.45
C SER A 532 -11.32 -25.86 -10.94
N GLU A 533 -10.92 -24.61 -11.25
CA GLU A 533 -10.15 -24.22 -12.46
C GLU A 533 -9.42 -22.85 -12.35
N ARG A 534 -9.42 -22.20 -11.18
CA ARG A 534 -8.50 -21.09 -10.85
C ARG A 534 -7.90 -21.38 -9.48
N GLY A 535 -6.58 -21.35 -9.38
CA GLY A 535 -5.87 -21.40 -8.10
C GLY A 535 -6.26 -20.22 -7.20
N PRO A 536 -5.93 -20.28 -5.90
CA PRO A 536 -6.27 -19.21 -4.96
C PRO A 536 -5.64 -17.90 -5.45
N LYS A 537 -6.46 -16.87 -5.67
CA LYS A 537 -5.97 -15.49 -5.74
C LYS A 537 -5.45 -15.12 -4.35
N GLU A 538 -4.15 -14.91 -4.26
CA GLU A 538 -3.49 -14.50 -3.02
C GLU A 538 -4.03 -13.14 -2.53
N GLY A 539 -4.16 -13.00 -1.21
CA GLY A 539 -4.07 -11.69 -0.55
C GLY A 539 -5.20 -11.23 0.37
N GLY A 540 -5.92 -12.12 1.08
CA GLY A 540 -6.70 -11.75 2.28
C GLY A 540 -5.76 -11.64 3.49
N GLY A 541 -5.71 -10.46 4.13
CA GLY A 541 -4.53 -10.01 4.88
C GLY A 541 -4.15 -10.75 6.17
N THR A 542 -2.84 -10.99 6.33
CA THR A 542 -2.13 -11.11 7.63
C THR A 542 -0.64 -10.75 7.44
N LEU A 543 -0.16 -9.69 8.12
CA LEU A 543 1.19 -9.09 7.98
C LEU A 543 1.57 -8.71 6.54
N PHE A 544 2.43 -7.71 6.35
CA PHE A 544 3.09 -7.55 5.06
C PHE A 544 4.10 -8.68 4.88
N GLN A 545 3.65 -9.84 4.45
CA GLN A 545 4.52 -10.72 3.68
C GLN A 545 4.70 -10.01 2.33
N ALA A 546 5.87 -9.41 2.13
CA ALA A 546 6.40 -9.38 0.78
C ALA A 546 6.47 -10.84 0.31
N GLU A 547 6.37 -11.09 -1.00
CA GLU A 547 6.49 -12.47 -1.48
C GLU A 547 7.72 -13.16 -0.85
N PRO A 548 7.63 -14.44 -0.46
CA PRO A 548 8.77 -15.17 0.05
C PRO A 548 9.98 -14.97 -0.87
N PRO A 549 11.14 -14.54 -0.34
CA PRO A 549 11.57 -14.73 1.04
C PRO A 549 11.54 -13.48 1.94
N PHE A 550 11.07 -12.32 1.46
CA PHE A 550 11.26 -11.06 2.19
C PHE A 550 10.15 -10.77 3.20
N THR A 551 10.51 -10.05 4.25
CA THR A 551 9.55 -9.50 5.23
C THR A 551 10.03 -8.14 5.68
N ARG A 552 9.10 -7.25 6.05
CA ARG A 552 9.44 -5.92 6.57
C ARG A 552 9.35 -5.93 8.09
N LEU A 553 10.50 -5.88 8.74
CA LEU A 553 10.68 -5.79 10.19
C LEU A 553 11.24 -4.39 10.55
N PRO A 554 10.47 -3.54 11.27
CA PRO A 554 10.87 -2.17 11.60
C PRO A 554 12.20 -2.05 12.34
N GLU A 555 12.64 -3.10 13.03
CA GLU A 555 13.89 -3.14 13.79
C GLU A 555 15.14 -3.23 12.90
N LEU A 556 14.97 -3.63 11.65
CA LEU A 556 16.06 -3.90 10.74
C LEU A 556 16.31 -2.74 9.76
N GLY A 557 17.57 -2.53 9.42
CA GLY A 557 17.97 -1.61 8.36
C GLY A 557 17.75 -2.20 6.96
N GLU A 558 18.41 -1.62 5.96
CA GLU A 558 18.47 -2.11 4.58
C GLU A 558 19.91 -2.44 4.19
N GLY A 559 20.07 -3.25 3.14
CA GLY A 559 21.35 -3.65 2.54
C GLY A 559 21.87 -4.99 3.03
N PRO A 560 22.89 -5.56 2.36
CA PRO A 560 23.47 -6.83 2.73
C PRO A 560 24.29 -6.75 4.02
N VAL A 561 24.44 -7.90 4.69
CA VAL A 561 25.30 -8.06 5.87
C VAL A 561 26.50 -8.95 5.56
N VAL A 562 27.51 -8.90 6.42
CA VAL A 562 28.67 -9.79 6.35
C VAL A 562 28.46 -10.98 7.28
N PHE A 563 28.54 -12.20 6.75
CA PHE A 563 28.55 -13.43 7.54
C PHE A 563 29.93 -13.63 8.17
N THR A 564 29.99 -13.57 9.49
CA THR A 564 31.23 -13.70 10.28
C THR A 564 31.34 -15.05 10.97
N VAL A 565 30.28 -15.85 10.95
CA VAL A 565 30.23 -17.17 11.61
C VAL A 565 29.85 -18.25 10.59
N SER A 566 30.57 -19.37 10.64
CA SER A 566 30.16 -20.59 9.94
C SER A 566 28.99 -21.23 10.68
N PRO A 567 27.85 -21.53 10.02
CA PRO A 567 26.69 -22.11 10.69
C PRO A 567 26.97 -23.44 11.38
N VAL A 568 28.00 -24.18 10.94
CA VAL A 568 28.50 -25.39 11.58
C VAL A 568 30.01 -25.30 11.75
N GLU A 569 30.60 -26.19 12.54
CA GLU A 569 32.06 -26.28 12.64
C GLU A 569 32.69 -26.58 11.26
N LEU A 570 33.80 -25.91 10.94
CA LEU A 570 34.43 -26.02 9.62
C LEU A 570 34.96 -27.43 9.30
N ASP A 571 35.27 -28.25 10.32
CA ASP A 571 35.67 -29.66 10.16
C ASP A 571 34.48 -30.61 9.94
N ALA A 572 33.25 -30.16 10.24
CA ALA A 572 32.03 -30.90 9.93
C ALA A 572 31.66 -30.86 8.44
N ILE A 573 32.22 -29.91 7.68
CA ILE A 573 31.88 -29.67 6.28
C ILE A 573 32.78 -30.51 5.37
N GLU A 574 32.17 -31.43 4.63
CA GLU A 574 32.84 -32.19 3.56
C GLU A 574 33.05 -31.32 2.32
N ARG A 575 31.96 -30.72 1.84
CA ARG A 575 31.96 -29.82 0.68
C ARG A 575 30.84 -28.81 0.74
N ILE A 576 31.02 -27.71 0.00
CA ILE A 576 29.99 -26.70 -0.25
C ILE A 576 29.35 -26.98 -1.60
N GLU A 577 28.03 -26.87 -1.68
CA GLU A 577 27.30 -27.02 -2.94
C GLU A 577 27.26 -25.69 -3.71
N PRO A 578 27.72 -25.66 -4.97
CA PRO A 578 27.50 -24.52 -5.87
C PRO A 578 26.02 -24.39 -6.28
N LEU A 579 25.66 -23.20 -6.80
CA LEU A 579 24.35 -22.96 -7.41
C LEU A 579 24.12 -23.81 -8.66
N GLY A 580 22.85 -24.07 -8.97
CA GLY A 580 22.41 -24.65 -10.24
C GLY A 580 22.25 -26.16 -10.25
N ARG A 581 22.29 -26.82 -9.08
CA ARG A 581 22.01 -28.27 -9.00
C ARG A 581 20.59 -28.55 -9.50
N MET A 582 20.44 -29.60 -10.31
CA MET A 582 19.15 -30.08 -10.80
C MET A 582 18.88 -31.46 -10.19
N ASN A 583 17.67 -31.66 -9.69
CA ASN A 583 17.18 -32.90 -9.10
C ASN A 583 15.65 -32.99 -9.31
N ALA A 584 15.25 -33.22 -10.55
CA ALA A 584 13.84 -33.24 -10.94
C ALA A 584 12.95 -34.18 -10.10
N PRO A 585 13.40 -35.39 -9.69
CA PRO A 585 12.59 -36.27 -8.83
C PRO A 585 12.18 -35.65 -7.49
N SER A 586 12.95 -34.69 -6.97
CA SER A 586 12.66 -34.03 -5.69
C SER A 586 12.07 -32.62 -5.86
N GLY A 587 11.70 -32.21 -7.07
CA GLY A 587 11.11 -30.90 -7.36
C GLY A 587 12.04 -29.91 -8.07
N HIS A 588 13.36 -30.13 -8.05
CA HIS A 588 14.33 -29.21 -8.68
C HIS A 588 14.51 -29.50 -10.18
N VAL A 589 13.43 -29.33 -10.95
CA VAL A 589 13.44 -29.53 -12.42
C VAL A 589 14.22 -28.43 -13.13
N ILE A 590 14.16 -27.20 -12.62
CA ILE A 590 15.02 -26.08 -13.05
C ILE A 590 16.28 -26.01 -12.16
N PRO A 591 17.38 -25.39 -12.62
CA PRO A 591 18.57 -25.22 -11.79
C PRO A 591 18.28 -24.46 -10.48
N THR A 592 18.72 -25.01 -9.35
CA THR A 592 18.43 -24.49 -8.00
C THR A 592 19.16 -23.18 -7.69
N GLU A 593 18.47 -22.24 -7.04
CA GLU A 593 18.88 -20.86 -6.76
C GLU A 593 19.66 -20.67 -5.44
N HIS A 594 19.76 -21.73 -4.63
CA HIS A 594 20.51 -21.73 -3.37
C HIS A 594 21.71 -22.68 -3.38
N GLY A 595 22.64 -22.44 -2.45
CA GLY A 595 23.72 -23.37 -2.14
C GLY A 595 23.39 -24.23 -0.93
N GLY A 596 24.39 -24.93 -0.41
CA GLY A 596 24.23 -25.76 0.77
C GLY A 596 25.55 -26.34 1.27
N PHE A 597 25.46 -27.12 2.33
CA PHE A 597 26.57 -27.82 2.96
C PHE A 597 26.32 -29.32 2.90
N ILE A 598 27.35 -30.07 2.51
CA ILE A 598 27.37 -31.51 2.70
C ILE A 598 28.21 -31.81 3.94
N LEU A 599 27.63 -32.56 4.87
CA LEU A 599 28.28 -32.95 6.10
C LEU A 599 29.23 -34.12 5.87
N LYS A 600 30.39 -34.10 6.53
CA LYS A 600 31.40 -35.17 6.49
C LYS A 600 30.91 -36.47 7.11
N ASN A 601 30.08 -36.37 8.16
CA ASN A 601 29.39 -37.52 8.73
C ASN A 601 27.92 -37.15 9.01
N PRO A 602 27.00 -37.35 8.05
CA PRO A 602 25.60 -36.97 8.22
C PRO A 602 24.85 -37.80 9.29
N ALA A 603 25.44 -38.91 9.78
CA ALA A 603 24.88 -39.69 10.89
C ALA A 603 25.06 -39.03 12.27
N VAL A 604 25.86 -37.97 12.35
CA VAL A 604 26.11 -37.23 13.59
C VAL A 604 25.33 -35.92 13.58
N GLU A 605 24.79 -35.54 14.73
CA GLU A 605 24.19 -34.21 14.93
C GLU A 605 25.29 -33.16 15.15
N TYR A 606 25.17 -32.04 14.44
CA TYR A 606 26.03 -30.86 14.61
C TYR A 606 25.19 -29.68 15.08
N GLN A 607 25.77 -28.86 15.97
CA GLN A 607 25.18 -27.60 16.38
C GLN A 607 25.10 -26.64 15.18
N LEU A 608 23.94 -26.02 14.98
CA LEU A 608 23.70 -24.98 13.99
C LEU A 608 23.68 -23.61 14.65
N ARG A 609 24.46 -22.68 14.11
CA ARG A 609 24.62 -21.31 14.62
C ARG A 609 24.20 -20.26 13.61
N ALA A 610 23.74 -19.12 14.13
CA ALA A 610 23.43 -17.95 13.33
C ALA A 610 24.68 -17.40 12.63
N PRO A 611 24.68 -17.24 11.29
CA PRO A 611 25.85 -16.76 10.54
C PRO A 611 26.12 -15.26 10.70
N ALA A 612 25.09 -14.50 11.06
CA ALA A 612 25.11 -13.06 11.33
C ALA A 612 23.92 -12.69 12.24
N ASP A 613 23.93 -11.46 12.75
CA ASP A 613 22.78 -10.87 13.45
C ASP A 613 21.53 -10.87 12.58
N GLY A 614 20.36 -11.05 13.19
CA GLY A 614 19.09 -11.00 12.46
C GLY A 614 17.88 -11.31 13.33
N ILE A 615 16.75 -11.55 12.66
CA ILE A 615 15.50 -11.97 13.27
C ILE A 615 14.98 -13.18 12.51
N ILE A 616 14.82 -14.31 13.21
CA ILE A 616 14.02 -15.43 12.69
C ILE A 616 12.58 -14.96 12.71
N PHE A 617 11.94 -14.93 11.54
CA PHE A 617 10.58 -14.42 11.39
C PHE A 617 9.57 -15.48 10.97
N GLU A 618 10.04 -16.63 10.48
CA GLU A 618 9.20 -17.75 10.07
C GLU A 618 9.93 -19.07 10.30
N ILE A 619 9.17 -20.07 10.75
CA ILE A 619 9.62 -21.45 10.93
C ILE A 619 8.61 -22.35 10.23
N GLU A 620 9.09 -23.21 9.36
CA GLU A 620 8.28 -24.26 8.72
C GLU A 620 8.77 -25.63 9.23
N TYR A 621 7.84 -26.56 9.45
CA TYR A 621 8.12 -27.95 9.80
C TYR A 621 7.68 -28.85 8.64
N LYS A 622 8.54 -29.77 8.21
CA LYS A 622 8.25 -30.65 7.09
C LYS A 622 8.14 -32.09 7.58
N HIS A 623 6.91 -32.52 7.88
CA HIS A 623 6.61 -33.88 8.36
C HIS A 623 7.24 -35.01 7.54
N ARG A 624 7.37 -34.83 6.22
CA ARG A 624 7.93 -35.86 5.33
C ARG A 624 9.39 -36.17 5.66
N PHE A 625 10.15 -35.17 6.10
CA PHE A 625 11.58 -35.28 6.39
C PHE A 625 11.89 -35.19 7.88
N ASP A 626 10.88 -34.86 8.70
CA ASP A 626 11.01 -34.60 10.14
C ASP A 626 12.08 -33.53 10.43
N ASP A 627 12.03 -32.43 9.68
CA ASP A 627 12.97 -31.32 9.78
C ASP A 627 12.26 -29.96 9.72
N TYR A 628 13.03 -28.90 9.99
CA TYR A 628 12.58 -27.51 10.00
C TYR A 628 13.30 -26.67 8.94
N GLN A 629 12.61 -25.63 8.48
CA GLN A 629 13.19 -24.51 7.75
C GLN A 629 13.10 -23.25 8.61
N LEU A 630 14.19 -22.50 8.73
CA LEU A 630 14.24 -21.21 9.41
C LEU A 630 14.45 -20.09 8.39
N ARG A 631 13.60 -19.07 8.42
CA ARG A 631 13.76 -17.85 7.63
C ARG A 631 14.24 -16.71 8.51
N ILE A 632 15.36 -16.10 8.11
CA ILE A 632 16.11 -15.13 8.90
C ILE A 632 16.25 -13.84 8.10
N ALA A 633 15.63 -12.77 8.58
CA ALA A 633 15.87 -11.43 8.08
C ALA A 633 17.11 -10.86 8.78
N HIS A 634 18.18 -10.63 8.02
CA HIS A 634 19.36 -9.91 8.51
C HIS A 634 19.21 -8.40 8.29
N SER A 635 18.51 -8.02 7.23
CA SER A 635 17.98 -6.69 6.98
C SER A 635 16.62 -6.80 6.25
N ASN A 636 15.91 -5.70 6.05
CA ASN A 636 14.65 -5.68 5.29
C ASN A 636 14.82 -6.01 3.80
N THR A 637 16.06 -6.06 3.30
CA THR A 637 16.37 -6.35 1.90
C THR A 637 17.38 -7.49 1.74
N PHE A 638 17.68 -8.22 2.82
CA PHE A 638 18.68 -9.30 2.83
C PHE A 638 18.28 -10.42 3.81
N VAL A 639 18.00 -11.61 3.25
CA VAL A 639 17.40 -12.74 3.96
C VAL A 639 18.23 -14.01 3.76
N SER A 640 18.34 -14.83 4.81
CA SER A 640 18.78 -16.22 4.71
C SER A 640 17.59 -17.16 4.92
N ILE A 641 17.55 -18.25 4.16
CA ILE A 641 16.73 -19.43 4.46
C ILE A 641 17.67 -20.61 4.72
N LEU A 642 17.53 -21.21 5.90
CA LEU A 642 18.23 -22.43 6.27
C LEU A 642 17.20 -23.57 6.29
N ASP A 643 17.45 -24.64 5.56
CA ASP A 643 16.55 -25.79 5.43
C ASP A 643 17.20 -27.06 5.99
N HIS A 644 16.43 -28.13 6.16
CA HIS A 644 16.90 -29.42 6.68
C HIS A 644 17.51 -29.35 8.10
N ILE A 645 16.87 -28.56 8.96
CA ILE A 645 17.27 -28.40 10.36
C ILE A 645 16.60 -29.50 11.17
N THR A 646 17.38 -30.45 11.68
CA THR A 646 16.88 -31.66 12.34
C THR A 646 16.48 -31.46 13.80
N GLY A 647 16.77 -30.28 14.36
CA GLY A 647 16.30 -29.91 15.68
C GLY A 647 16.43 -28.42 15.95
N LEU A 648 15.58 -27.86 16.81
CA LEU A 648 15.61 -26.46 17.21
C LEU A 648 16.35 -26.28 18.53
N SER A 649 17.01 -25.14 18.71
CA SER A 649 17.58 -24.79 20.02
C SER A 649 16.47 -24.41 21.00
N ASP A 650 16.74 -24.43 22.32
CA ASP A 650 15.72 -24.11 23.34
C ASP A 650 15.05 -22.74 23.09
N ALA A 651 15.84 -21.74 22.71
CA ALA A 651 15.33 -20.40 22.40
C ALA A 651 14.43 -20.39 21.16
N VAL A 652 14.80 -21.14 20.12
CA VAL A 652 14.00 -21.22 18.89
C VAL A 652 12.74 -22.05 19.10
N GLN A 653 12.83 -23.14 19.86
CA GLN A 653 11.69 -23.97 20.26
C GLN A 653 10.69 -23.19 21.11
N GLN A 654 11.18 -22.37 22.05
CA GLN A 654 10.31 -21.48 22.83
C GLN A 654 9.64 -20.44 21.92
N GLY A 655 10.41 -19.79 21.05
CA GLY A 655 9.85 -18.81 20.10
C GLY A 655 8.83 -19.43 19.14
N LEU A 656 9.01 -20.69 18.74
CA LEU A 656 8.04 -21.46 17.97
C LEU A 656 6.74 -21.68 18.75
N GLN A 657 6.82 -22.05 20.04
CA GLN A 657 5.64 -22.26 20.91
C GLN A 657 4.85 -20.97 21.15
N GLU A 658 5.54 -19.83 21.23
CA GLU A 658 4.94 -18.50 21.38
C GLU A 658 4.49 -17.89 20.05
N GLY A 659 4.91 -18.49 18.93
CA GLY A 659 4.65 -18.03 17.57
C GLY A 659 3.19 -18.16 17.12
N GLU A 660 2.79 -17.30 16.20
CA GLU A 660 1.50 -17.39 15.53
C GLU A 660 1.55 -18.51 14.49
N LYS A 661 0.67 -19.51 14.60
CA LYS A 661 0.55 -20.55 13.59
C LYS A 661 -0.13 -19.97 12.33
N ILE A 662 0.56 -19.98 11.20
CA ILE A 662 0.11 -19.38 9.92
C ILE A 662 -0.19 -20.43 8.84
N GLY A 663 0.13 -21.70 9.09
CA GLY A 663 -0.22 -22.83 8.24
C GLY A 663 -0.22 -24.11 9.05
N GLU A 664 -0.57 -25.24 8.42
CA GLU A 664 -0.59 -26.55 9.11
C GLU A 664 0.75 -26.82 9.82
N ASN A 665 1.84 -26.43 9.16
CA ASN A 665 3.21 -26.66 9.61
C ASN A 665 4.09 -25.41 9.51
N ALA A 666 3.50 -24.22 9.58
CA ALA A 666 4.25 -22.97 9.50
C ALA A 666 3.86 -22.03 10.63
N TRP A 667 4.86 -21.36 11.20
CA TRP A 667 4.72 -20.42 12.31
C TRP A 667 5.43 -19.13 11.97
N ARG A 668 4.73 -18.03 12.23
CA ARG A 668 5.30 -16.69 12.24
C ARG A 668 5.83 -16.40 13.64
N VAL A 669 7.10 -16.05 13.72
CA VAL A 669 7.83 -15.85 14.97
C VAL A 669 8.57 -14.52 14.93
N LYS A 670 9.16 -14.12 16.07
CA LYS A 670 10.04 -12.95 16.13
C LYS A 670 11.16 -13.19 17.12
N ILE A 671 12.20 -13.88 16.66
CA ILE A 671 13.31 -14.34 17.50
C ILE A 671 14.58 -13.59 17.10
N PHE A 672 15.04 -12.69 17.96
CA PHE A 672 16.29 -11.95 17.75
C PHE A 672 17.49 -12.85 17.97
N ILE A 673 18.42 -12.86 17.02
CA ILE A 673 19.65 -13.66 17.07
C ILE A 673 20.87 -12.79 16.82
N LYS A 674 21.98 -13.16 17.46
CA LYS A 674 23.32 -12.61 17.25
C LYS A 674 24.18 -13.62 16.50
N ALA A 675 25.16 -13.12 15.76
CA ALA A 675 26.15 -13.97 15.10
C ALA A 675 26.78 -14.95 16.12
N GLY A 676 26.67 -16.25 15.87
CA GLY A 676 27.16 -17.30 16.75
C GLY A 676 26.14 -17.90 17.72
N ASP A 677 24.95 -17.32 17.85
CA ASP A 677 23.88 -17.90 18.68
C ASP A 677 23.49 -19.29 18.15
N GLU A 678 23.24 -20.24 19.06
CA GLU A 678 22.71 -21.55 18.70
C GLU A 678 21.24 -21.45 18.30
N ILE A 679 20.93 -21.84 17.07
CA ILE A 679 19.58 -21.76 16.49
C ILE A 679 18.97 -23.15 16.23
N GLY A 680 19.77 -24.22 16.27
CA GLY A 680 19.29 -25.57 16.07
C GLY A 680 20.39 -26.59 15.88
N LYS A 681 20.06 -27.66 15.16
CA LYS A 681 20.93 -28.78 14.81
C LYS A 681 20.72 -29.21 13.36
N VAL A 682 21.75 -29.81 12.78
CA VAL A 682 21.71 -30.46 11.46
C VAL A 682 22.40 -31.83 11.53
N GLY A 683 22.10 -32.71 10.58
CA GLY A 683 22.59 -34.09 10.60
C GLY A 683 21.83 -34.98 11.61
N GLY A 684 22.28 -36.22 11.78
CA GLY A 684 21.60 -37.24 12.58
C GLY A 684 20.60 -38.12 11.80
N HIS A 685 20.24 -37.73 10.57
CA HIS A 685 19.27 -38.41 9.71
C HIS A 685 19.84 -38.72 8.31
N PRO A 686 20.90 -39.54 8.22
CA PRO A 686 21.68 -39.71 6.98
C PRO A 686 20.90 -40.37 5.85
N ASP A 687 19.80 -41.07 6.15
CA ASP A 687 18.93 -41.73 5.17
C ASP A 687 17.98 -40.75 4.46
N LEU A 688 17.80 -39.55 5.02
CA LEU A 688 16.89 -38.52 4.51
C LEU A 688 17.67 -37.33 3.94
N VAL A 689 18.62 -36.79 4.72
CA VAL A 689 19.40 -35.61 4.35
C VAL A 689 20.85 -35.78 4.76
N VAL A 690 21.77 -35.54 3.83
CA VAL A 690 23.22 -35.66 4.05
C VAL A 690 23.91 -34.32 4.37
N GLY A 691 23.12 -33.26 4.53
CA GLY A 691 23.54 -31.88 4.50
C GLY A 691 22.45 -30.93 4.96
N PHE A 692 22.61 -29.65 4.67
CA PHE A 692 21.56 -28.65 4.87
C PHE A 692 21.71 -27.50 3.86
N ASP A 693 20.59 -26.88 3.51
CA ASP A 693 20.56 -25.83 2.50
C ASP A 693 20.77 -24.45 3.12
N TRP A 694 21.39 -23.57 2.35
CA TRP A 694 21.51 -22.15 2.70
C TRP A 694 21.22 -21.28 1.49
N GLY A 695 19.97 -20.85 1.40
CA GLY A 695 19.51 -19.81 0.49
C GLY A 695 19.85 -18.43 1.02
N VAL A 696 20.40 -17.56 0.17
CA VAL A 696 20.63 -16.15 0.47
C VAL A 696 20.00 -15.32 -0.62
N TYR A 697 19.25 -14.31 -0.20
CA TYR A 697 18.43 -13.49 -1.08
C TYR A 697 18.70 -12.01 -0.79
N ASP A 698 19.13 -11.29 -1.82
CA ASP A 698 19.54 -9.89 -1.76
C ASP A 698 18.75 -9.10 -2.79
N MET A 699 17.96 -8.10 -2.36
CA MET A 699 17.14 -7.31 -3.28
C MET A 699 17.99 -6.48 -4.27
N ASP A 700 19.29 -6.29 -4.01
CA ASP A 700 20.21 -5.65 -4.96
C ASP A 700 20.66 -6.61 -6.09
N VAL A 701 20.41 -7.91 -5.96
CA VAL A 701 20.65 -8.92 -7.01
C VAL A 701 19.42 -9.02 -7.90
N ASN A 702 19.64 -9.09 -9.22
CA ASN A 702 18.57 -9.33 -10.19
C ASN A 702 19.02 -10.33 -11.25
N ASN A 703 18.53 -11.56 -11.15
CA ASN A 703 18.81 -12.61 -12.12
C ASN A 703 18.01 -12.39 -13.40
N SER A 704 18.70 -12.32 -14.54
CA SER A 704 18.15 -11.89 -15.83
C SER A 704 17.36 -12.97 -16.57
N PHE A 705 16.27 -13.46 -15.97
CA PHE A 705 15.29 -14.31 -16.65
C PHE A 705 14.61 -13.53 -17.79
N ILE A 706 14.23 -14.22 -18.88
CA ILE A 706 13.56 -13.57 -20.02
C ILE A 706 12.18 -13.03 -19.61
N ASN A 707 11.47 -13.80 -18.77
CA ASN A 707 10.17 -13.43 -18.22
C ASN A 707 10.23 -13.43 -16.69
N PRO A 708 10.75 -12.36 -16.07
CA PRO A 708 10.99 -12.31 -14.62
C PRO A 708 9.68 -12.37 -13.82
N GLU A 709 8.55 -11.93 -14.37
CA GLU A 709 7.25 -11.94 -13.69
C GLU A 709 6.73 -13.36 -13.39
N ARG A 710 7.27 -14.39 -14.07
CA ARG A 710 6.91 -15.80 -13.81
C ARG A 710 7.60 -16.37 -12.57
N TYR A 711 8.69 -15.77 -12.13
CA TYR A 711 9.51 -16.34 -11.06
C TYR A 711 9.25 -15.62 -9.75
N ASN A 712 9.13 -16.39 -8.67
CA ASN A 712 9.06 -15.82 -7.34
C ASN A 712 10.38 -15.08 -6.98
N LEU A 713 10.30 -14.26 -5.94
CA LEU A 713 11.43 -13.43 -5.49
C LEU A 713 12.68 -14.22 -5.08
N LYS A 714 12.58 -15.52 -4.74
CA LYS A 714 13.75 -16.36 -4.45
C LYS A 714 14.64 -16.50 -5.68
N TYR A 715 14.06 -16.74 -6.85
CA TYR A 715 14.81 -16.86 -8.10
C TYR A 715 15.31 -15.51 -8.58
N ILE A 716 14.50 -14.45 -8.48
CA ILE A 716 14.89 -13.11 -8.94
C ILE A 716 16.09 -12.59 -8.12
N HIS A 717 16.05 -12.74 -6.81
CA HIS A 717 17.03 -12.16 -5.87
C HIS A 717 18.03 -13.18 -5.28
N GLY A 718 17.97 -14.43 -5.73
CA GLY A 718 18.81 -15.53 -5.24
C GLY A 718 20.28 -15.38 -5.59
N THR A 719 21.14 -15.68 -4.63
CA THR A 719 22.60 -15.61 -4.77
C THR A 719 23.28 -16.61 -3.83
N HIS A 720 24.56 -16.89 -4.06
CA HIS A 720 25.33 -17.73 -3.16
C HIS A 720 25.72 -16.95 -1.90
N PHE A 721 25.81 -17.63 -0.75
CA PHE A 721 26.28 -17.02 0.51
C PHE A 721 27.79 -16.64 0.55
N ILE A 722 28.65 -17.25 -0.29
CA ILE A 722 30.11 -17.08 -0.23
C ILE A 722 30.57 -15.62 -0.46
N PRO A 723 30.02 -14.86 -1.44
CA PRO A 723 30.31 -13.44 -1.61
C PRO A 723 30.09 -12.57 -0.37
N TYR A 724 29.21 -12.97 0.54
CA TYR A 724 28.85 -12.22 1.75
C TYR A 724 29.61 -12.69 3.00
N CYS A 725 30.46 -13.71 2.89
CA CYS A 725 31.30 -14.16 3.99
C CYS A 725 32.50 -13.23 4.19
N GLU A 726 32.95 -13.08 5.44
CA GLU A 726 34.25 -12.48 5.73
C GLU A 726 35.39 -13.22 5.00
N GLU A 727 36.49 -12.52 4.70
CA GLU A 727 37.51 -13.01 3.76
C GLU A 727 38.13 -14.36 4.18
N SER A 728 38.36 -14.56 5.49
CA SER A 728 38.84 -15.82 6.08
C SER A 728 37.87 -16.98 5.85
N LEU A 729 36.58 -16.75 6.07
CA LEU A 729 35.54 -17.75 5.91
C LEU A 729 35.31 -18.06 4.43
N LYS A 730 35.25 -17.02 3.60
CA LYS A 730 35.14 -17.10 2.15
C LYS A 730 36.23 -17.99 1.54
N ALA A 731 37.50 -17.77 1.90
CA ALA A 731 38.61 -18.58 1.40
C ALA A 731 38.46 -20.06 1.77
N GLN A 732 37.99 -20.36 2.98
CA GLN A 732 37.78 -21.72 3.46
C GLN A 732 36.61 -22.43 2.80
N TYR A 733 35.54 -21.71 2.47
CA TYR A 733 34.41 -22.24 1.70
C TYR A 733 34.76 -22.44 0.22
N LEU A 734 35.47 -21.50 -0.41
CA LEU A 734 35.93 -21.65 -1.79
C LEU A 734 36.84 -22.87 -1.98
N ALA A 735 37.66 -23.21 -0.97
CA ALA A 735 38.50 -24.40 -0.99
C ALA A 735 37.71 -25.72 -0.90
N ARG A 736 36.44 -25.66 -0.49
CA ARG A 736 35.52 -26.82 -0.33
C ARG A 736 34.50 -26.92 -1.46
N LEU A 737 34.55 -26.06 -2.48
CA LEU A 737 33.74 -26.20 -3.67
C LEU A 737 34.31 -27.30 -4.56
N PRO A 738 33.52 -28.32 -4.94
CA PRO A 738 33.95 -29.36 -5.87
C PRO A 738 34.07 -28.86 -7.32
N ARG A 739 33.37 -27.78 -7.65
CA ARG A 739 33.38 -27.16 -8.98
C ARG A 739 34.70 -26.44 -9.24
N THR A 740 35.34 -26.75 -10.37
CA THR A 740 36.59 -26.11 -10.80
C THR A 740 36.40 -25.04 -11.89
N ALA A 741 35.30 -25.12 -12.64
CA ALA A 741 34.98 -24.17 -13.70
C ALA A 741 34.41 -22.84 -13.13
N GLU A 742 34.77 -21.72 -13.74
CA GLU A 742 34.23 -20.41 -13.34
C GLU A 742 32.78 -20.18 -13.85
N PRO A 743 31.95 -19.42 -13.11
CA PRO A 743 32.17 -19.04 -11.71
C PRO A 743 32.18 -20.27 -10.79
N LYS A 744 33.15 -20.36 -9.86
CA LYS A 744 33.25 -21.53 -8.94
C LYS A 744 32.01 -21.75 -8.08
N ILE A 745 31.32 -20.68 -7.73
CA ILE A 745 30.06 -20.71 -6.99
C ILE A 745 28.86 -21.18 -7.83
N GLY A 746 29.06 -21.46 -9.11
CA GLY A 746 27.99 -21.87 -10.02
C GLY A 746 27.09 -20.71 -10.46
N LYS A 747 26.04 -21.06 -11.21
CA LYS A 747 24.95 -20.17 -11.61
C LYS A 747 23.71 -21.02 -11.91
N PHE A 748 22.53 -20.42 -11.86
CA PHE A 748 21.27 -21.13 -12.10
C PHE A 748 20.41 -20.49 -13.21
N CYS A 749 20.54 -19.19 -13.45
CA CYS A 749 19.91 -18.53 -14.60
C CYS A 749 20.75 -18.76 -15.89
N TYR A 750 20.20 -19.55 -16.81
CA TYR A 750 20.83 -19.86 -18.10
C TYR A 750 20.10 -19.27 -19.31
N ASP A 751 18.97 -18.59 -19.08
CA ASP A 751 18.14 -17.97 -20.12
C ASP A 751 18.98 -17.08 -21.05
N GLN A 752 18.75 -17.27 -22.35
CA GLN A 752 19.32 -16.44 -23.41
C GLN A 752 18.24 -16.12 -24.44
N PRO A 753 17.95 -14.83 -24.70
CA PRO A 753 16.93 -14.43 -25.67
C PRO A 753 17.12 -15.10 -27.03
N GLY A 754 16.05 -15.67 -27.59
CA GLY A 754 16.06 -16.33 -28.89
C GLY A 754 16.79 -17.69 -28.96
N LYS A 755 17.32 -18.21 -27.85
CA LYS A 755 18.06 -19.50 -27.82
C LYS A 755 17.35 -20.60 -27.02
N LEU A 756 17.55 -21.88 -27.32
CA LEU A 756 16.85 -22.97 -26.60
C LEU A 756 17.25 -23.08 -25.12
N VAL A 757 18.48 -22.70 -24.76
CA VAL A 757 18.98 -22.75 -23.38
C VAL A 757 18.14 -21.89 -22.44
N GLY A 758 17.88 -22.40 -21.24
CA GLY A 758 17.03 -21.76 -20.25
C GLY A 758 15.87 -22.63 -19.79
N ASN A 759 14.94 -22.01 -19.07
CA ASN A 759 13.77 -22.65 -18.52
C ASN A 759 12.55 -22.43 -19.41
N TRP A 760 11.66 -23.40 -19.43
CA TRP A 760 10.44 -23.43 -20.24
C TRP A 760 9.31 -24.03 -19.42
N ILE A 761 8.09 -23.54 -19.63
CA ILE A 761 6.88 -24.04 -18.96
C ILE A 761 5.86 -24.46 -19.99
N LEU A 762 5.13 -25.52 -19.67
CA LEU A 762 4.05 -26.03 -20.51
C LEU A 762 3.07 -24.89 -20.82
N GLU A 763 2.78 -24.67 -22.10
CA GLU A 763 1.97 -23.54 -22.59
C GLU A 763 0.59 -23.46 -21.92
N GLU A 764 -0.01 -24.61 -21.60
CA GLU A 764 -1.31 -24.74 -20.95
C GLU A 764 -1.34 -24.11 -19.53
N ILE A 765 -0.19 -23.94 -18.89
CA ILE A 765 -0.03 -23.33 -17.56
C ILE A 765 1.12 -22.33 -17.52
N ALA A 766 1.32 -21.61 -18.63
CA ALA A 766 2.43 -20.68 -18.84
C ALA A 766 2.48 -19.49 -17.86
N GLU A 767 1.43 -19.25 -17.09
CA GLU A 767 1.33 -18.18 -16.10
C GLU A 767 1.80 -18.62 -14.69
N GLU A 768 2.04 -19.92 -14.47
CA GLU A 768 2.41 -20.45 -13.15
C GLU A 768 3.93 -20.40 -12.88
N ASP A 769 4.30 -20.26 -11.60
CA ASP A 769 5.68 -20.30 -11.13
C ASP A 769 6.30 -21.69 -11.39
N PRO A 770 7.44 -21.79 -12.10
CA PRO A 770 8.11 -23.07 -12.37
C PRO A 770 8.52 -23.86 -11.14
N ASP A 771 8.73 -23.21 -9.99
CA ASP A 771 9.09 -23.90 -8.75
C ASP A 771 7.87 -24.56 -8.10
N ALA A 772 6.73 -23.87 -8.09
CA ALA A 772 5.45 -24.42 -7.62
C ALA A 772 4.89 -25.48 -8.59
N SER A 773 5.07 -25.26 -9.89
CA SER A 773 4.54 -26.09 -10.98
C SER A 773 5.63 -26.85 -11.72
N TRP A 774 6.63 -27.33 -10.98
CA TRP A 774 7.80 -28.04 -11.51
C TRP A 774 7.46 -29.26 -12.38
N LYS A 775 6.29 -29.89 -12.22
CA LYS A 775 5.82 -30.94 -13.14
C LYS A 775 5.63 -30.44 -14.58
N ALA A 776 5.37 -29.16 -14.77
CA ALA A 776 5.26 -28.51 -16.07
C ALA A 776 6.53 -27.81 -16.52
N ALA A 777 7.57 -27.81 -15.70
CA ALA A 777 8.85 -27.24 -16.07
C ALA A 777 9.64 -28.16 -17.01
N LEU A 778 10.42 -27.53 -17.87
CA LEU A 778 11.40 -28.13 -18.74
C LEU A 778 12.62 -27.20 -18.76
N ALA A 779 13.79 -27.71 -18.41
CA ALA A 779 15.02 -26.92 -18.38
C ALA A 779 16.04 -27.48 -19.35
N PHE A 780 16.67 -26.60 -20.13
CA PHE A 780 17.88 -26.89 -20.91
C PHE A 780 19.04 -26.12 -20.29
N ALA A 781 19.87 -26.80 -19.52
CA ALA A 781 20.93 -26.18 -18.73
C ALA A 781 22.21 -27.04 -18.78
N TYR A 782 23.13 -26.80 -17.83
CA TYR A 782 24.39 -27.50 -17.75
C TYR A 782 24.61 -28.01 -16.32
N ASP A 783 25.45 -29.03 -16.21
CA ASP A 783 25.81 -29.64 -14.95
C ASP A 783 26.55 -28.61 -14.06
N TYR A 784 26.09 -28.53 -12.82
CA TYR A 784 26.53 -27.58 -11.81
C TYR A 784 27.98 -27.82 -11.34
N LEU A 785 28.55 -29.01 -11.58
CA LEU A 785 29.95 -29.31 -11.33
C LEU A 785 30.80 -29.20 -12.60
N ASP A 786 30.32 -29.80 -13.68
CA ASP A 786 31.01 -29.81 -14.99
C ASP A 786 30.13 -29.16 -16.06
N PRO A 787 30.28 -27.85 -16.32
CA PRO A 787 29.42 -27.14 -17.27
C PRO A 787 29.61 -27.58 -18.73
N SER A 788 30.56 -28.47 -19.03
CA SER A 788 30.68 -29.07 -20.36
C SER A 788 29.58 -30.11 -20.64
N ARG A 789 28.93 -30.63 -19.59
CA ARG A 789 27.83 -31.59 -19.70
C ARG A 789 26.51 -30.83 -19.73
N MET A 790 25.71 -31.06 -20.78
CA MET A 790 24.36 -30.51 -20.89
C MET A 790 23.39 -31.38 -20.10
N LEU A 791 22.55 -30.74 -19.30
CA LEU A 791 21.48 -31.38 -18.57
C LEU A 791 20.13 -30.91 -19.09
N ILE A 792 19.18 -31.84 -19.12
CA ILE A 792 17.78 -31.54 -19.40
C ILE A 792 16.95 -32.05 -18.23
N GLY A 793 16.28 -31.12 -17.55
CA GLY A 793 15.34 -31.42 -16.47
C GLY A 793 13.95 -31.47 -17.07
N ILE A 794 13.22 -32.57 -16.87
CA ILE A 794 11.90 -32.78 -17.45
C ILE A 794 10.91 -33.05 -16.33
N GLY A 795 9.85 -32.23 -16.26
CA GLY A 795 8.72 -32.45 -15.36
C GLY A 795 7.75 -33.55 -15.84
N GLY A 796 6.74 -33.84 -15.01
CA GLY A 796 5.83 -34.98 -15.15
C GLY A 796 4.77 -34.92 -16.26
N TYR A 797 4.72 -33.86 -17.09
CA TYR A 797 3.76 -33.79 -18.21
C TYR A 797 4.31 -34.32 -19.55
N LEU A 798 5.64 -34.34 -19.72
CA LEU A 798 6.31 -34.90 -20.92
C LEU A 798 6.66 -36.38 -20.75
N ILE A 799 6.89 -36.81 -19.51
CA ILE A 799 7.25 -38.17 -19.09
C ILE A 799 6.49 -38.50 -17.80
N GLU A 800 6.29 -39.77 -17.50
CA GLU A 800 5.49 -40.19 -16.33
C GLU A 800 6.06 -39.69 -14.99
N GLU A 801 7.37 -39.90 -14.80
CA GLU A 801 8.07 -39.50 -13.57
C GLU A 801 9.11 -38.40 -13.90
N PRO A 802 9.09 -37.27 -13.18
CA PRO A 802 10.07 -36.20 -13.34
C PRO A 802 11.50 -36.71 -13.22
N ALA A 803 12.36 -36.32 -14.16
CA ALA A 803 13.72 -36.85 -14.23
C ALA A 803 14.71 -35.84 -14.81
N THR A 804 15.93 -35.89 -14.27
CA THR A 804 17.08 -35.14 -14.80
C THR A 804 17.86 -36.08 -15.72
N TYR A 805 18.22 -35.56 -16.88
CA TYR A 805 18.92 -36.31 -17.91
C TYR A 805 20.21 -35.61 -18.30
N VAL A 806 21.26 -36.41 -18.54
CA VAL A 806 22.45 -35.94 -19.25
C VAL A 806 22.30 -36.22 -20.74
N VAL A 807 22.65 -35.22 -21.55
CA VAL A 807 22.67 -35.37 -23.01
C VAL A 807 23.82 -36.27 -23.43
N HIS A 808 23.53 -37.27 -24.25
CA HIS A 808 24.50 -38.23 -24.75
C HIS A 808 24.83 -38.02 -26.24
N GLY A 809 26.11 -38.10 -26.57
CA GLY A 809 26.62 -37.95 -27.94
C GLY A 809 26.81 -36.48 -28.36
N SER A 810 27.06 -36.27 -29.64
CA SER A 810 27.37 -34.95 -30.22
C SER A 810 26.11 -34.18 -30.62
N ALA A 811 25.18 -34.00 -29.67
CA ALA A 811 24.00 -33.17 -29.86
C ALA A 811 24.36 -31.68 -29.82
N SER A 812 23.54 -30.85 -30.47
CA SER A 812 23.75 -29.40 -30.54
C SER A 812 23.55 -28.74 -29.18
N ASN A 813 24.45 -27.83 -28.84
CA ASN A 813 24.33 -27.07 -27.60
C ASN A 813 23.05 -26.24 -27.63
N PRO A 814 22.18 -26.29 -26.58
CA PRO A 814 20.95 -25.50 -26.57
C PRO A 814 21.19 -23.98 -26.68
N SER A 815 22.39 -23.47 -26.35
CA SER A 815 22.74 -22.06 -26.59
C SER A 815 22.92 -21.71 -28.08
N ASP A 816 23.13 -22.71 -28.93
CA ASP A 816 23.35 -22.53 -30.37
C ASP A 816 22.07 -22.79 -31.19
N VAL A 817 21.01 -23.30 -30.56
CA VAL A 817 19.72 -23.58 -31.20
C VAL A 817 18.83 -22.35 -31.14
N ASP A 818 18.30 -21.93 -32.29
CA ASP A 818 17.35 -20.84 -32.46
C ASP A 818 16.19 -21.26 -33.41
N PRO A 819 15.18 -20.42 -33.68
CA PRO A 819 14.05 -20.80 -34.55
C PRO A 819 14.46 -21.25 -35.97
N SER A 820 15.61 -20.79 -36.48
CA SER A 820 16.09 -21.16 -37.82
C SER A 820 16.73 -22.55 -37.86
N TYR A 821 17.11 -23.10 -36.70
CA TYR A 821 17.78 -24.41 -36.59
C TYR A 821 16.87 -25.57 -37.02
N GLY A 822 15.56 -25.41 -36.86
CA GLY A 822 14.58 -26.47 -37.12
C GLY A 822 14.53 -27.51 -36.00
N LYS A 823 14.48 -28.80 -36.36
CA LYS A 823 14.33 -29.90 -35.40
C LYS A 823 15.68 -30.29 -34.81
N VAL A 824 15.76 -30.39 -33.49
CA VAL A 824 16.90 -30.94 -32.76
C VAL A 824 16.49 -32.21 -32.01
N VAL A 825 17.38 -33.19 -31.96
CA VAL A 825 17.15 -34.48 -31.29
C VAL A 825 18.17 -34.64 -30.19
N TYR A 826 17.71 -34.82 -28.96
CA TYR A 826 18.55 -35.13 -27.81
C TYR A 826 18.35 -36.60 -27.41
N TYR A 827 19.46 -37.34 -27.34
CA TYR A 827 19.49 -38.69 -26.75
C TYR A 827 19.85 -38.54 -25.29
N LEU A 828 18.93 -38.93 -24.40
CA LEU A 828 19.01 -38.66 -22.98
C LEU A 828 19.34 -39.94 -22.21
N ALA A 829 20.36 -39.86 -21.36
CA ALA A 829 20.71 -40.89 -20.39
C ALA A 829 20.37 -40.39 -18.97
N PRO A 830 19.95 -41.29 -18.07
CA PRO A 830 19.68 -40.93 -16.68
C PRO A 830 20.86 -40.21 -16.03
N TYR A 831 20.56 -39.19 -15.23
CA TYR A 831 21.55 -38.49 -14.41
C TYR A 831 21.71 -39.18 -13.04
N ASP A 832 22.73 -38.79 -12.27
CA ASP A 832 23.08 -39.44 -11.00
C ASP A 832 22.00 -39.29 -9.91
N THR A 833 21.15 -38.27 -10.00
CA THR A 833 19.98 -38.07 -9.14
C THR A 833 18.85 -39.08 -9.37
N ASN A 834 18.86 -39.78 -10.50
CA ASN A 834 17.80 -40.72 -10.88
C ASN A 834 18.35 -41.82 -11.81
N PRO A 835 19.32 -42.64 -11.35
CA PRO A 835 20.04 -43.59 -12.21
C PRO A 835 19.14 -44.66 -12.83
N ASP A 836 17.99 -44.94 -12.22
CA ASP A 836 17.03 -45.96 -12.65
C ASP A 836 16.04 -45.46 -13.72
N ALA A 837 16.06 -44.17 -14.07
CA ALA A 837 15.19 -43.64 -15.11
C ALA A 837 15.45 -44.34 -16.47
N PRO A 838 14.45 -44.45 -17.36
CA PRO A 838 14.69 -45.01 -18.69
C PRO A 838 15.47 -44.02 -19.55
N LYS A 839 16.26 -44.55 -20.49
CA LYS A 839 16.80 -43.75 -21.60
C LYS A 839 15.66 -43.28 -22.49
N ILE A 840 15.69 -42.02 -22.91
CA ILE A 840 14.66 -41.44 -23.78
C ILE A 840 15.28 -40.64 -24.92
N THR A 841 14.50 -40.39 -25.96
CA THR A 841 14.81 -39.41 -27.00
C THR A 841 13.86 -38.22 -26.84
N LEU A 842 14.41 -37.01 -26.80
CA LEU A 842 13.64 -35.77 -26.79
C LEU A 842 13.77 -35.09 -28.15
N LEU A 843 12.66 -34.92 -28.86
CA LEU A 843 12.58 -34.15 -30.10
C LEU A 843 12.09 -32.75 -29.76
N VAL A 844 12.86 -31.73 -30.13
CA VAL A 844 12.56 -30.33 -29.83
C VAL A 844 12.61 -29.51 -31.11
N GLN A 845 11.73 -28.53 -31.24
CA GLN A 845 11.81 -27.53 -32.29
C GLN A 845 11.38 -26.18 -31.72
N MET A 846 12.24 -25.17 -31.87
CA MET A 846 11.84 -23.78 -31.64
C MET A 846 10.90 -23.32 -32.76
N ILE A 847 9.74 -22.80 -32.37
CA ILE A 847 8.70 -22.28 -33.27
C ILE A 847 8.77 -20.75 -33.34
N SER A 848 9.12 -20.12 -32.22
CA SER A 848 9.51 -18.72 -32.12
C SER A 848 10.62 -18.58 -31.07
N GLU A 849 11.05 -17.35 -30.79
CA GLU A 849 12.08 -17.06 -29.77
C GLU A 849 11.68 -17.49 -28.35
N GLU A 850 10.36 -17.59 -28.09
CA GLU A 850 9.75 -17.85 -26.78
C GLU A 850 8.73 -18.99 -26.81
N LYS A 851 8.68 -19.78 -27.91
CA LYS A 851 7.81 -20.96 -28.00
C LYS A 851 8.55 -22.14 -28.63
N ILE A 852 8.49 -23.28 -27.95
CA ILE A 852 8.99 -24.56 -28.45
C ILE A 852 7.87 -25.60 -28.52
N LYS A 853 8.07 -26.59 -29.37
CA LYS A 853 7.29 -27.83 -29.32
C LYS A 853 8.20 -29.02 -29.09
N VAL A 854 7.74 -29.95 -28.26
CA VAL A 854 8.55 -30.99 -27.64
C VAL A 854 7.78 -32.30 -27.62
N GLU A 855 8.46 -33.41 -27.86
CA GLU A 855 7.92 -34.76 -27.66
C GLU A 855 9.02 -35.70 -27.15
N ALA A 856 8.69 -36.50 -26.15
CA ALA A 856 9.57 -37.50 -25.57
C ALA A 856 9.20 -38.90 -26.06
N PHE A 857 10.21 -39.72 -26.34
CA PHE A 857 10.06 -41.08 -26.83
C PHE A 857 10.84 -42.06 -25.95
N GLN A 858 10.26 -43.22 -25.68
CA GLN A 858 10.93 -44.28 -24.93
C GLN A 858 12.09 -44.87 -25.73
N GLY A 859 13.26 -44.96 -25.11
CA GLY A 859 14.49 -45.43 -25.74
C GLY A 859 15.13 -44.42 -26.70
N TRP A 860 16.27 -44.80 -27.27
CA TRP A 860 16.97 -43.97 -28.27
C TRP A 860 16.51 -44.29 -29.69
N ILE A 861 15.51 -43.53 -30.15
CA ILE A 861 14.86 -43.76 -31.44
C ILE A 861 15.55 -42.94 -32.53
N LYS A 862 15.77 -43.56 -33.70
CA LYS A 862 16.31 -42.87 -34.88
C LYS A 862 15.20 -42.16 -35.64
N ASN A 863 15.46 -40.91 -36.04
CA ASN A 863 14.55 -40.08 -36.86
C ASN A 863 13.13 -39.93 -36.27
N PRO A 864 13.00 -39.51 -34.99
CA PRO A 864 11.69 -39.27 -34.40
C PRO A 864 10.94 -38.17 -35.18
N LYS A 865 9.61 -38.26 -35.17
CA LYS A 865 8.72 -37.25 -35.76
C LYS A 865 7.68 -36.86 -34.73
N PHE A 866 7.34 -35.58 -34.71
CA PHE A 866 6.21 -35.08 -33.95
C PHE A 866 4.92 -35.80 -34.33
N THR A 867 4.16 -36.19 -33.31
CA THR A 867 2.85 -36.83 -33.38
C THR A 867 1.80 -35.95 -32.68
N GLU A 868 0.58 -36.44 -32.53
CA GLU A 868 -0.46 -35.86 -31.71
C GLU A 868 -0.08 -35.71 -30.22
N ASN A 869 0.94 -36.42 -29.74
CA ASN A 869 1.44 -36.31 -28.35
C ASN A 869 2.42 -35.14 -28.14
N THR A 870 2.65 -34.33 -29.17
CA THR A 870 3.50 -33.13 -29.08
C THR A 870 2.93 -32.17 -28.04
N ARG A 871 3.80 -31.69 -27.15
CA ARG A 871 3.50 -30.62 -26.19
C ARG A 871 4.17 -29.31 -26.59
N TYR A 872 3.59 -28.21 -26.17
CA TYR A 872 4.10 -26.87 -26.42
C TYR A 872 4.54 -26.24 -25.11
N TYR A 873 5.69 -25.58 -25.14
CA TYR A 873 6.25 -24.89 -23.98
C TYR A 873 6.60 -23.46 -24.37
N THR A 874 6.42 -22.54 -23.42
CA THR A 874 6.72 -21.12 -23.55
C THR A 874 7.62 -20.67 -22.42
N ARG A 875 8.31 -19.55 -22.63
CA ARG A 875 9.09 -18.89 -21.59
C ARG A 875 8.73 -17.42 -21.56
#